data_AF-A0A2W0FVY7-F1
#
_entry.id   AF-A0A2W0FVY7-F1
#
_cell.length_a   1.000
_cell.length_b   1.000
_cell.length_c   1.000
_cell.angle_alpha   90.00
_cell.angle_beta   90.00
_cell.angle_gamma   90.00
#
_symmetry.space_group_name_H-M   'P 1'
#
loop_
_entity.id
_entity.type
_entity.pdbx_description
1 polymer ?
#
loop_
_entity_poly.entity_id
_entity_poly.type
_entity_poly.pdbx_seq_one_letter_code
_entity_poly.pdbx_strand_id
1 'polypeptide(L)'
;MFVPRSRHLLCLSLCLPLAPAMACGPTFPMRLLDDRPQTLAQLPEGSFKFEISRLGQPIVGLMPVANNGFSVDYSLPESYSVQERNWAEQQGLDQAQQTLVGQLRKLDDAREAEQQGAGLPPEIKLYTAGAVAFSAGDHELAAEYFRKVLALPAEQRALRSTWAAYSLGRALSFISEQANELDDQGRRDMRQSARQAFAQTRQLSIDAFSDPLSLGVASLGEEARILKNQNDWSQAIDLYAVQNQLGSEVGYSSLKQVVGELSGLPDAQLLEQLKQPSVARLLTASLISHQGWSFGERPESEVKLIKLLSQGTAGSFDNADRLAALNYQNGDFATTRQLLEHAGDGGLAWWLRAKMALRDGDKVAAAAAYAKASAAFPRDESWGFRGDYDGNYEDLKPGCRVEGESALLALDRGDYLQAFELLYRSGDIYWHDAATVAERVLTLDELKQFIDTQVPAPAPTPKQPDAYYESLPIAAQIRELLGRRLLREGRYEEGWGYFDSPERQAIAKAYGENRRRAESAWLPTRRAEAYYQAGKLARASGMEILGYEMGPDYHSLWGSYSLEIPPVQVGPFISADEVQRQQATTAEPDVRYHYRYVAGELGNRAADFLPHTSQAYAAVLCKAARWTRGSDAEIEYYRRYVENGPFVEWAGNFGMNCQEPDFGSANKRYLTQWLDGSRSALMQHKLAAAGGAGVLLAGAYLLWRRRRTA
;
A
#
# COMPACT_ATOMS: atom_id res chain seq x y z
N MET A 1 -45.87 -25.02 42.53
CA MET A 1 -45.89 -23.90 41.58
C MET A 1 -44.51 -23.26 41.57
N PHE A 2 -43.69 -23.58 40.57
CA PHE A 2 -42.42 -22.92 40.31
C PHE A 2 -42.29 -22.77 38.80
N VAL A 3 -42.17 -21.52 38.35
CA VAL A 3 -41.96 -21.12 36.96
C VAL A 3 -40.47 -21.27 36.63
N PRO A 4 -40.06 -21.92 35.53
CA PRO A 4 -38.77 -21.69 34.92
C PRO A 4 -38.90 -20.69 33.76
N ARG A 5 -38.08 -19.63 33.85
CA ARG A 5 -37.95 -18.55 32.86
C ARG A 5 -37.20 -19.04 31.62
N SER A 6 -37.70 -18.64 30.45
CA SER A 6 -37.11 -18.81 29.13
C SER A 6 -35.67 -18.29 29.06
N ARG A 7 -34.70 -19.19 28.91
CA ARG A 7 -33.29 -18.89 28.61
C ARG A 7 -32.75 -19.62 27.36
N HIS A 8 -33.64 -20.13 26.49
CA HIS A 8 -33.23 -21.00 25.37
C HIS A 8 -33.49 -20.44 23.96
N LEU A 9 -33.81 -19.15 23.81
CA LEU A 9 -34.02 -18.53 22.48
C LEU A 9 -32.83 -17.71 21.96
N LEU A 10 -31.65 -17.79 22.61
CA LEU A 10 -30.43 -17.10 22.17
C LEU A 10 -29.32 -18.04 21.64
N CYS A 11 -29.57 -19.35 21.58
CA CYS A 11 -28.59 -20.33 21.07
C CYS A 11 -28.92 -20.88 19.67
N LEU A 12 -29.97 -20.41 19.00
CA LEU A 12 -30.39 -20.90 17.68
C LEU A 12 -29.97 -19.98 16.52
N SER A 13 -29.36 -18.82 16.79
CA SER A 13 -28.79 -17.93 15.75
C SER A 13 -27.29 -18.14 15.50
N LEU A 14 -26.63 -19.05 16.22
CA LEU A 14 -25.18 -19.33 16.08
C LEU A 14 -24.87 -20.65 15.34
N CYS A 15 -25.89 -21.35 14.84
CA CYS A 15 -25.74 -22.59 14.07
C CYS A 15 -26.10 -22.41 12.59
N LEU A 16 -25.78 -21.25 12.00
CA LEU A 16 -25.53 -21.23 10.55
C LEU A 16 -24.23 -22.00 10.34
N PRO A 17 -24.15 -22.94 9.38
CA PRO A 17 -22.86 -23.46 8.97
C PRO A 17 -22.08 -22.26 8.46
N LEU A 18 -21.11 -21.81 9.25
CA LEU A 18 -19.99 -21.05 8.74
C LEU A 18 -19.38 -21.98 7.68
N ALA A 19 -19.82 -21.82 6.43
CA ALA A 19 -18.93 -22.09 5.32
C ALA A 19 -17.60 -21.45 5.71
N PRO A 20 -16.46 -22.12 5.50
CA PRO A 20 -15.18 -21.44 5.67
C PRO A 20 -15.23 -20.24 4.72
N ALA A 21 -15.59 -19.08 5.25
CA ALA A 21 -15.11 -17.85 4.72
C ALA A 21 -13.61 -18.03 4.87
N MET A 22 -12.98 -18.40 3.76
CA MET A 22 -11.57 -18.12 3.54
C MET A 22 -11.50 -16.60 3.70
N ALA A 23 -11.38 -16.13 4.94
CA ALA A 23 -10.92 -14.79 5.20
C ALA A 23 -9.60 -14.76 4.44
N CYS A 24 -9.56 -13.96 3.37
CA CYS A 24 -8.31 -13.63 2.70
C CYS A 24 -7.35 -13.30 3.85
N GLY A 25 -6.30 -14.10 4.00
CA GLY A 25 -5.34 -13.90 5.08
C GLY A 25 -4.82 -12.46 5.04
N PRO A 26 -4.09 -12.00 6.06
CA PRO A 26 -3.48 -10.68 5.97
C PRO A 26 -2.69 -10.60 4.65
N THR A 27 -3.07 -9.64 3.81
CA THR A 27 -2.40 -9.38 2.53
C THR A 27 -1.14 -8.57 2.83
N PHE A 28 -0.01 -8.90 2.20
CA PHE A 28 1.27 -8.21 2.41
C PHE A 28 1.76 -7.55 1.12
N PRO A 29 2.59 -6.49 1.19
CA PRO A 29 3.24 -5.95 0.00
C PRO A 29 4.06 -7.04 -0.71
N MET A 30 3.92 -7.15 -2.03
CA MET A 30 4.73 -8.05 -2.84
C MET A 30 6.22 -7.71 -2.68
N ARG A 31 7.04 -8.76 -2.56
CA ARG A 31 8.50 -8.67 -2.44
C ARG A 31 9.17 -9.18 -3.70
N LEU A 32 10.03 -8.36 -4.28
CA LEU A 32 10.77 -8.68 -5.50
C LEU A 32 11.91 -9.68 -5.26
N LEU A 33 12.42 -9.74 -4.03
CA LEU A 33 13.57 -10.57 -3.68
C LEU A 33 13.22 -12.04 -3.40
N ASP A 34 11.95 -12.35 -3.13
CA ASP A 34 11.50 -13.70 -2.72
C ASP A 34 11.68 -14.74 -3.84
N ASP A 35 11.23 -14.40 -5.05
CA ASP A 35 11.44 -15.20 -6.27
C ASP A 35 11.94 -14.28 -7.39
N ARG A 36 13.26 -14.06 -7.42
CA ARG A 36 13.92 -13.20 -8.42
C ARG A 36 13.73 -13.71 -9.85
N PRO A 37 13.90 -15.02 -10.15
CA PRO A 37 13.62 -15.56 -11.48
C PRO A 37 12.20 -15.27 -11.96
N GLN A 38 11.20 -15.53 -11.12
CA GLN A 38 9.80 -15.28 -11.48
C GLN A 38 9.53 -13.79 -11.64
N THR A 39 10.04 -12.96 -10.72
CA THR A 39 9.92 -11.50 -10.77
C THR A 39 10.45 -10.91 -12.08
N LEU A 40 11.62 -11.37 -12.53
CA LEU A 40 12.24 -10.92 -13.78
C LEU A 40 11.54 -11.49 -15.03
N ALA A 41 11.06 -12.73 -14.95
CA ALA A 41 10.37 -13.40 -16.05
C ALA A 41 8.95 -12.86 -16.28
N GLN A 42 8.22 -12.51 -15.24
CA GLN A 42 6.83 -12.06 -15.32
C GLN A 42 6.75 -10.60 -15.77
N LEU A 43 5.85 -10.29 -16.71
CA LEU A 43 5.38 -8.92 -16.94
C LEU A 43 4.10 -8.71 -16.13
N PRO A 44 4.12 -7.89 -15.06
CA PRO A 44 2.93 -7.70 -14.24
C PRO A 44 1.85 -6.94 -15.03
N GLU A 45 0.61 -7.35 -14.81
CA GLU A 45 -0.59 -6.74 -15.38
C GLU A 45 -0.93 -5.41 -14.70
N GLY A 46 -1.35 -4.43 -15.50
CA GLY A 46 -1.97 -3.20 -15.00
C GLY A 46 -3.47 -3.35 -14.78
N SER A 47 -4.12 -2.34 -14.21
CA SER A 47 -5.57 -2.35 -14.07
C SER A 47 -6.28 -2.02 -15.39
N PHE A 48 -7.46 -2.61 -15.60
CA PHE A 48 -8.31 -2.26 -16.73
C PHE A 48 -8.63 -0.76 -16.77
N LYS A 49 -8.79 -0.12 -15.60
CA LYS A 49 -9.08 1.32 -15.48
C LYS A 49 -7.95 2.16 -16.08
N PHE A 50 -6.69 1.78 -15.82
CA PHE A 50 -5.54 2.41 -16.45
C PHE A 50 -5.52 2.16 -17.96
N GLU A 51 -5.66 0.91 -18.39
CA GLU A 51 -5.56 0.55 -19.81
C GLU A 51 -6.57 1.30 -20.69
N ILE A 52 -7.82 1.45 -20.23
CA ILE A 52 -8.87 2.18 -20.96
C ILE A 52 -8.78 3.70 -20.84
N SER A 53 -8.03 4.24 -19.86
CA SER A 53 -7.81 5.68 -19.73
C SER A 53 -7.06 6.26 -20.94
N ARG A 54 -6.32 5.41 -21.65
CA ARG A 54 -5.57 5.75 -22.87
C ARG A 54 -6.43 5.69 -24.14
N LEU A 55 -7.68 5.24 -24.04
CA LEU A 55 -8.61 5.17 -25.15
C LEU A 55 -9.45 6.45 -25.21
N GLY A 56 -9.92 6.82 -26.39
CA GLY A 56 -10.72 8.02 -26.60
C GLY A 56 -9.86 9.28 -26.79
N GLN A 57 -10.48 10.30 -27.38
CA GLN A 57 -9.88 11.62 -27.60
C GLN A 57 -10.67 12.66 -26.81
N PRO A 58 -10.02 13.51 -25.99
CA PRO A 58 -10.72 14.49 -25.19
C PRO A 58 -11.48 15.48 -26.07
N ILE A 59 -12.69 15.86 -25.66
CA ILE A 59 -13.48 16.90 -26.31
C ILE A 59 -13.14 18.24 -25.66
N VAL A 60 -12.59 19.16 -26.45
CA VAL A 60 -12.19 20.48 -25.97
C VAL A 60 -13.39 21.23 -25.39
N GLY A 61 -13.23 21.74 -24.16
CA GLY A 61 -14.24 22.54 -23.45
C GLY A 61 -15.27 21.72 -22.67
N LEU A 62 -15.37 20.41 -22.88
CA LEU A 62 -16.27 19.56 -22.09
C LEU A 62 -15.60 19.22 -20.75
N MET A 63 -16.17 19.69 -19.66
CA MET A 63 -15.59 19.54 -18.32
C MET A 63 -15.74 18.09 -17.79
N PRO A 64 -14.78 17.58 -17.02
CA PRO A 64 -14.92 16.31 -16.31
C PRO A 64 -16.11 16.33 -15.33
N VAL A 65 -16.62 15.15 -15.00
CA VAL A 65 -17.63 14.97 -13.94
C VAL A 65 -17.06 15.53 -12.64
N ALA A 66 -17.71 16.58 -12.12
CA ALA A 66 -17.31 17.21 -10.87
C ALA A 66 -18.05 16.59 -9.68
N ASN A 67 -17.43 16.62 -8.51
CA ASN A 67 -18.17 16.40 -7.26
C ASN A 67 -19.15 17.56 -7.09
N ASN A 68 -20.44 17.27 -7.27
CA ASN A 68 -21.53 18.24 -7.26
C ASN A 68 -21.96 18.63 -5.83
N GLY A 69 -21.28 18.13 -4.78
CA GLY A 69 -21.60 18.43 -3.40
C GLY A 69 -22.89 17.77 -2.88
N PHE A 70 -23.50 16.89 -3.69
CA PHE A 70 -24.65 16.11 -3.29
C PHE A 70 -24.26 15.05 -2.26
N SER A 71 -25.03 14.95 -1.17
CA SER A 71 -24.94 13.88 -0.17
C SER A 71 -26.22 13.07 -0.17
N VAL A 72 -26.10 11.76 -0.39
CA VAL A 72 -27.24 10.84 -0.34
C VAL A 72 -27.71 10.63 1.10
N ASP A 73 -29.04 10.63 1.31
CA ASP A 73 -29.65 10.22 2.56
C ASP A 73 -30.10 8.75 2.44
N TYR A 74 -29.36 7.85 3.09
CA TYR A 74 -29.65 6.42 3.09
C TYR A 74 -30.89 6.03 3.92
N SER A 75 -31.51 6.98 4.62
CA SER A 75 -32.77 6.75 5.35
C SER A 75 -34.01 6.88 4.46
N LEU A 76 -33.89 7.49 3.29
CA LEU A 76 -34.96 7.68 2.32
C LEU A 76 -35.12 6.44 1.40
N PRO A 77 -36.35 6.11 0.97
CA PRO A 77 -36.59 4.97 0.09
C PRO A 77 -36.12 5.19 -1.36
N GLU A 78 -35.89 6.44 -1.78
CA GLU A 78 -35.42 6.77 -3.13
C GLU A 78 -33.98 6.32 -3.38
N SER A 79 -33.71 5.83 -4.60
CA SER A 79 -32.34 5.51 -5.03
C SER A 79 -31.44 6.74 -5.09
N TYR A 80 -30.13 6.53 -4.99
CA TYR A 80 -29.11 7.57 -5.17
C TYR A 80 -29.40 8.48 -6.38
N SER A 81 -29.67 7.88 -7.54
CA SER A 81 -29.92 8.60 -8.79
C SER A 81 -31.18 9.47 -8.79
N VAL A 82 -32.23 9.05 -8.06
CA VAL A 82 -33.46 9.84 -7.93
C VAL A 82 -33.23 11.02 -6.99
N GLN A 83 -32.53 10.79 -5.87
CA GLN A 83 -32.19 11.84 -4.92
C GLN A 83 -31.28 12.90 -5.56
N GLU A 84 -30.24 12.48 -6.28
CA GLU A 84 -29.30 13.37 -6.98
C GLU A 84 -30.02 14.22 -8.04
N ARG A 85 -30.89 13.60 -8.86
CA ARG A 85 -31.71 14.31 -9.85
C ARG A 85 -32.60 15.36 -9.17
N ASN A 86 -33.29 15.01 -8.09
CA ASN A 86 -34.17 15.93 -7.37
C ASN A 86 -33.39 17.11 -6.78
N TRP A 87 -32.23 16.84 -6.18
CA TRP A 87 -31.33 17.89 -5.70
C TRP A 87 -30.87 18.82 -6.83
N ALA A 88 -30.51 18.26 -7.98
CA ALA A 88 -30.06 19.02 -9.14
C ALA A 88 -31.19 19.85 -9.78
N GLU A 89 -32.42 19.32 -9.80
CA GLU A 89 -33.61 20.02 -10.32
C GLU A 89 -33.99 21.23 -9.43
N GLN A 90 -33.59 21.25 -8.17
CA GLN A 90 -33.82 22.39 -7.27
C GLN A 90 -32.80 23.53 -7.44
N GLN A 91 -31.67 23.28 -8.11
CA GLN A 91 -30.60 24.29 -8.27
C GLN A 91 -31.09 25.49 -9.09
N GLY A 92 -30.83 26.69 -8.56
CA GLY A 92 -31.24 27.95 -9.18
C GLY A 92 -32.70 28.35 -8.95
N LEU A 93 -33.47 27.58 -8.16
CA LEU A 93 -34.87 27.86 -7.84
C LEU A 93 -35.03 28.39 -6.41
N ASP A 94 -36.00 29.27 -6.20
CA ASP A 94 -36.43 29.66 -4.85
C ASP A 94 -37.27 28.57 -4.16
N GLN A 95 -37.50 28.70 -2.85
CA GLN A 95 -38.20 27.69 -2.06
C GLN A 95 -39.64 27.40 -2.54
N ALA A 96 -40.34 28.43 -3.03
CA ALA A 96 -41.71 28.28 -3.52
C ALA A 96 -41.72 27.53 -4.86
N GLN A 97 -40.79 27.88 -5.76
CA GLN A 97 -40.57 27.20 -7.03
C GLN A 97 -40.17 25.73 -6.82
N GLN A 98 -39.24 25.44 -5.90
CA GLN A 98 -38.84 24.07 -5.58
C GLN A 98 -40.03 23.23 -5.11
N THR A 99 -40.86 23.79 -4.23
CA THR A 99 -42.06 23.12 -3.72
C THR A 99 -43.05 22.84 -4.84
N LEU A 100 -43.31 23.84 -5.70
CA LEU A 100 -44.23 23.70 -6.82
C LEU A 100 -43.73 22.66 -7.85
N VAL A 101 -42.45 22.71 -8.23
CA VAL A 101 -41.86 21.70 -9.14
C VAL A 101 -42.01 20.30 -8.56
N GLY A 102 -41.73 20.12 -7.27
CA GLY A 102 -41.91 18.82 -6.59
C GLY A 102 -43.36 18.32 -6.57
N GLN A 103 -44.35 19.22 -6.58
CA GLN A 103 -45.77 18.86 -6.70
C GLN A 103 -46.12 18.48 -8.14
N LEU A 104 -45.71 19.30 -9.12
CA LEU A 104 -46.01 19.06 -10.55
C LEU A 104 -45.39 17.76 -11.06
N ARG A 105 -44.19 17.38 -10.57
CA ARG A 105 -43.52 16.12 -10.95
C ARG A 105 -44.28 14.85 -10.51
N LYS A 106 -45.32 14.98 -9.68
CA LYS A 106 -46.19 13.86 -9.25
C LYS A 106 -47.45 13.72 -10.10
N LEU A 107 -47.70 14.63 -11.04
CA LEU A 107 -48.82 14.55 -11.97
C LEU A 107 -48.51 13.53 -13.07
N ASP A 108 -49.57 12.99 -13.68
CA ASP A 108 -49.49 12.08 -14.82
C ASP A 108 -49.81 12.76 -16.17
N ASP A 109 -50.38 13.98 -16.16
CA ASP A 109 -50.69 14.77 -17.35
C ASP A 109 -49.78 16.00 -17.47
N ALA A 110 -49.01 16.06 -18.56
CA ALA A 110 -48.10 17.15 -18.85
C ALA A 110 -48.79 18.49 -19.12
N ARG A 111 -50.00 18.49 -19.70
CA ARG A 111 -50.78 19.71 -19.97
C ARG A 111 -51.31 20.31 -18.68
N GLU A 112 -51.74 19.45 -17.75
CA GLU A 112 -52.10 19.87 -16.40
C GLU A 112 -50.88 20.45 -15.67
N ALA A 113 -49.71 19.80 -15.78
CA ALA A 113 -48.48 20.30 -15.20
C ALA A 113 -48.06 21.67 -15.77
N GLU A 114 -48.22 21.91 -17.08
CA GLU A 114 -47.98 23.22 -17.69
C GLU A 114 -48.97 24.28 -17.15
N GLN A 115 -50.26 23.94 -17.06
CA GLN A 115 -51.30 24.86 -16.59
C GLN A 115 -51.10 25.25 -15.12
N GLN A 116 -50.86 24.27 -14.25
CA GLN A 116 -50.62 24.51 -12.83
C GLN A 116 -49.25 25.17 -12.57
N GLY A 117 -48.28 24.96 -13.46
CA GLY A 117 -46.97 25.60 -13.44
C GLY A 117 -46.90 27.01 -14.02
N ALA A 118 -48.03 27.67 -14.29
CA ALA A 118 -48.07 28.98 -14.95
C ALA A 118 -47.24 30.09 -14.25
N GLY A 119 -47.00 29.96 -12.94
CA GLY A 119 -46.18 30.89 -12.15
C GLY A 119 -44.67 30.63 -12.18
N LEU A 120 -44.20 29.54 -12.81
CA LEU A 120 -42.79 29.21 -12.93
C LEU A 120 -42.14 29.96 -14.12
N PRO A 121 -40.82 30.20 -14.09
CA PRO A 121 -40.09 30.70 -15.26
C PRO A 121 -40.32 29.79 -16.49
N PRO A 122 -40.36 30.34 -17.73
CA PRO A 122 -40.74 29.59 -18.93
C PRO A 122 -39.96 28.29 -19.13
N GLU A 123 -38.64 28.31 -18.93
CA GLU A 123 -37.81 27.11 -19.06
C GLU A 123 -38.15 26.03 -18.03
N ILE A 124 -38.49 26.41 -16.80
CA ILE A 124 -38.81 25.48 -15.71
C ILE A 124 -40.18 24.86 -15.97
N LYS A 125 -41.18 25.69 -16.27
CA LYS A 125 -42.54 25.24 -16.59
C LYS A 125 -42.54 24.22 -17.75
N LEU A 126 -41.93 24.59 -18.87
CA LEU A 126 -41.91 23.75 -20.08
C LEU A 126 -41.10 22.47 -19.86
N TYR A 127 -39.95 22.56 -19.17
CA TYR A 127 -39.15 21.39 -18.86
C TYR A 127 -39.89 20.42 -17.92
N THR A 128 -40.52 20.93 -16.84
CA THR A 128 -41.30 20.11 -15.90
C THR A 128 -42.47 19.42 -16.59
N ALA A 129 -43.20 20.12 -17.46
CA ALA A 129 -44.26 19.49 -18.28
C ALA A 129 -43.71 18.38 -19.18
N GLY A 130 -42.59 18.62 -19.89
CA GLY A 130 -41.94 17.58 -20.69
C GLY A 130 -41.45 16.39 -19.87
N ALA A 131 -40.95 16.64 -18.65
CA ALA A 131 -40.48 15.59 -17.75
C ALA A 131 -41.64 14.77 -17.16
N VAL A 132 -42.84 15.35 -17.00
CA VAL A 132 -44.08 14.64 -16.66
C VAL A 132 -44.52 13.76 -17.83
N ALA A 133 -44.60 14.31 -19.05
CA ALA A 133 -44.92 13.52 -20.26
C ALA A 133 -43.97 12.32 -20.42
N PHE A 134 -42.67 12.56 -20.22
CA PHE A 134 -41.66 11.51 -20.31
C PHE A 134 -41.88 10.40 -19.27
N SER A 135 -42.25 10.76 -18.03
CA SER A 135 -42.53 9.79 -16.97
C SER A 135 -43.82 8.99 -17.21
N ALA A 136 -44.79 9.60 -17.88
CA ALA A 136 -46.04 8.96 -18.29
C ALA A 136 -45.89 8.04 -19.52
N GLY A 137 -44.72 8.04 -20.17
CA GLY A 137 -44.45 7.26 -21.38
C GLY A 137 -44.87 7.93 -22.69
N ASP A 138 -45.39 9.16 -22.64
CA ASP A 138 -45.70 9.96 -23.83
C ASP A 138 -44.45 10.66 -24.35
N HIS A 139 -43.60 9.88 -25.03
CA HIS A 139 -42.31 10.34 -25.53
C HIS A 139 -42.41 11.39 -26.65
N GLU A 140 -43.49 11.36 -27.43
CA GLU A 140 -43.75 12.34 -28.50
C GLU A 140 -44.06 13.71 -27.91
N LEU A 141 -45.01 13.77 -26.97
CA LEU A 141 -45.34 15.01 -26.27
C LEU A 141 -44.15 15.53 -25.44
N ALA A 142 -43.39 14.63 -24.81
CA ALA A 142 -42.16 15.01 -24.10
C ALA A 142 -41.15 15.69 -25.05
N ALA A 143 -40.91 15.10 -26.23
CA ALA A 143 -40.02 15.67 -27.23
C ALA A 143 -40.49 17.05 -27.71
N GLU A 144 -41.80 17.26 -27.87
CA GLU A 144 -42.35 18.59 -28.19
C GLU A 144 -42.03 19.62 -27.10
N TYR A 145 -42.26 19.30 -25.83
CA TYR A 145 -41.96 20.23 -24.73
C TYR A 145 -40.47 20.55 -24.62
N PHE A 146 -39.59 19.55 -24.77
CA PHE A 146 -38.15 19.81 -24.73
C PHE A 146 -37.68 20.69 -25.90
N ARG A 147 -38.26 20.53 -27.10
CA ARG A 147 -38.00 21.46 -28.22
C ARG A 147 -38.48 22.88 -27.89
N LYS A 148 -39.63 23.04 -27.22
CA LYS A 148 -40.12 24.36 -26.78
C LYS A 148 -39.14 25.03 -25.82
N VAL A 149 -38.53 24.29 -24.88
CA VAL A 149 -37.48 24.83 -24.00
C VAL A 149 -36.28 25.32 -24.80
N LEU A 150 -35.79 24.49 -25.74
CA LEU A 150 -34.61 24.83 -26.56
C LEU A 150 -34.86 25.98 -27.54
N ALA A 151 -36.12 26.23 -27.91
CA ALA A 151 -36.53 27.34 -28.76
C ALA A 151 -36.61 28.69 -28.03
N LEU A 152 -36.56 28.71 -26.69
CA LEU A 152 -36.51 29.96 -25.93
C LEU A 152 -35.20 30.74 -26.22
N PRO A 153 -35.21 32.08 -26.09
CA PRO A 153 -33.97 32.86 -26.12
C PRO A 153 -32.97 32.37 -25.08
N ALA A 154 -31.67 32.36 -25.40
CA ALA A 154 -30.62 31.80 -24.53
C ALA A 154 -30.69 32.33 -23.08
N GLU A 155 -30.96 33.62 -22.91
CA GLU A 155 -31.11 34.31 -21.62
C GLU A 155 -32.29 33.79 -20.77
N GLN A 156 -33.27 33.12 -21.38
CA GLN A 156 -34.47 32.58 -20.72
C GLN A 156 -34.41 31.07 -20.51
N ARG A 157 -33.31 30.41 -20.89
CA ARG A 157 -33.13 28.95 -20.81
C ARG A 157 -31.80 28.52 -20.19
N ALA A 158 -31.28 29.32 -19.26
CA ALA A 158 -29.96 29.12 -18.65
C ALA A 158 -29.88 27.83 -17.80
N LEU A 159 -30.97 27.45 -17.13
CA LEU A 159 -31.01 26.36 -16.16
C LEU A 159 -31.44 25.00 -16.73
N ARG A 160 -32.15 24.98 -17.86
CA ARG A 160 -32.76 23.75 -18.41
C ARG A 160 -32.38 23.41 -19.84
N SER A 161 -31.49 24.17 -20.50
CA SER A 161 -31.07 23.84 -21.87
C SER A 161 -30.40 22.46 -21.98
N THR A 162 -29.41 22.17 -21.14
CA THR A 162 -28.69 20.87 -21.13
C THR A 162 -29.65 19.72 -20.83
N TRP A 163 -30.51 19.88 -19.82
CA TRP A 163 -31.54 18.92 -19.44
C TRP A 163 -32.55 18.65 -20.55
N ALA A 164 -33.03 19.70 -21.22
CA ALA A 164 -33.98 19.59 -22.32
C ALA A 164 -33.37 18.89 -23.53
N ALA A 165 -32.14 19.24 -23.94
CA ALA A 165 -31.44 18.56 -25.03
C ALA A 165 -31.18 17.08 -24.71
N TYR A 166 -30.73 16.77 -23.48
CA TYR A 166 -30.47 15.40 -23.06
C TYR A 166 -31.76 14.56 -23.05
N SER A 167 -32.83 15.11 -22.49
CA SER A 167 -34.12 14.44 -22.39
C SER A 167 -34.82 14.31 -23.75
N LEU A 168 -34.62 15.28 -24.65
CA LEU A 168 -35.04 15.18 -26.04
C LEU A 168 -34.35 14.00 -26.74
N GLY A 169 -33.02 13.86 -26.58
CA GLY A 169 -32.28 12.72 -27.12
C GLY A 169 -32.86 11.39 -26.65
N ARG A 170 -33.11 11.25 -25.33
CA ARG A 170 -33.72 10.04 -24.76
C ARG A 170 -35.14 9.77 -25.30
N ALA A 171 -35.97 10.81 -25.41
CA ALA A 171 -37.34 10.67 -25.92
C ALA A 171 -37.33 10.19 -27.38
N LEU A 172 -36.48 10.78 -28.22
CA LEU A 172 -36.31 10.37 -29.62
C LEU A 172 -35.78 8.94 -29.74
N SER A 173 -34.86 8.51 -28.88
CA SER A 173 -34.42 7.11 -28.82
C SER A 173 -35.58 6.16 -28.53
N PHE A 174 -36.39 6.45 -27.51
CA PHE A 174 -37.56 5.63 -27.18
C PHE A 174 -38.58 5.57 -28.31
N ILE A 175 -38.87 6.70 -28.97
CA ILE A 175 -39.75 6.74 -30.15
C ILE A 175 -39.18 5.82 -31.24
N SER A 176 -37.87 5.85 -31.50
CA SER A 176 -37.25 5.01 -32.52
C SER A 176 -37.33 3.51 -32.23
N GLU A 177 -37.42 3.13 -30.96
CA GLU A 177 -37.47 1.74 -30.50
C GLU A 177 -38.91 1.21 -30.40
N GLN A 178 -39.87 2.05 -30.00
CA GLN A 178 -41.24 1.63 -29.66
C GLN A 178 -42.29 1.97 -30.73
N ALA A 179 -42.03 2.93 -31.62
CA ALA A 179 -43.02 3.35 -32.60
C ALA A 179 -43.19 2.30 -33.71
N ASN A 180 -44.31 1.57 -33.65
CA ASN A 180 -44.68 0.55 -34.64
C ASN A 180 -44.97 1.14 -36.03
N GLU A 181 -45.31 2.44 -36.10
CA GLU A 181 -45.68 3.13 -37.33
C GLU A 181 -44.48 3.61 -38.16
N LEU A 182 -43.27 3.63 -37.57
CA LEU A 182 -42.06 4.03 -38.28
C LEU A 182 -41.53 2.89 -39.15
N ASP A 183 -41.31 3.19 -40.43
CA ASP A 183 -40.51 2.33 -41.31
C ASP A 183 -39.02 2.37 -40.92
N ASP A 184 -38.19 1.55 -41.59
CA ASP A 184 -36.76 1.49 -41.28
C ASP A 184 -36.04 2.82 -41.51
N GLN A 185 -36.50 3.64 -42.44
CA GLN A 185 -35.92 4.95 -42.69
C GLN A 185 -36.28 5.94 -41.58
N GLY A 186 -37.55 6.00 -41.19
CA GLY A 186 -38.04 6.79 -40.06
C GLY A 186 -37.32 6.42 -38.75
N ARG A 187 -37.10 5.13 -38.50
CA ARG A 187 -36.28 4.68 -37.35
C ARG A 187 -34.82 5.13 -37.44
N ARG A 188 -34.22 5.19 -38.64
CA ARG A 188 -32.86 5.73 -38.83
C ARG A 188 -32.82 7.24 -38.58
N ASP A 189 -33.78 7.98 -39.14
CA ASP A 189 -33.86 9.44 -39.02
C ASP A 189 -34.13 9.87 -37.56
N MET A 190 -34.96 9.12 -36.84
CA MET A 190 -35.24 9.36 -35.43
C MET A 190 -33.99 9.12 -34.56
N ARG A 191 -33.24 8.03 -34.81
CA ARG A 191 -31.96 7.77 -34.14
C ARG A 191 -30.93 8.85 -34.44
N GLN A 192 -30.85 9.32 -35.69
CA GLN A 192 -29.96 10.42 -36.06
C GLN A 192 -30.33 11.71 -35.33
N SER A 193 -31.62 12.00 -35.20
CA SER A 193 -32.13 13.16 -34.44
C SER A 193 -31.81 13.05 -32.95
N ALA A 194 -31.92 11.84 -32.37
CA ALA A 194 -31.52 11.58 -30.98
C ALA A 194 -30.03 11.86 -30.77
N ARG A 195 -29.17 11.37 -31.67
CA ARG A 195 -27.72 11.65 -31.63
C ARG A 195 -27.40 13.14 -31.73
N GLN A 196 -28.09 13.87 -32.60
CA GLN A 196 -27.94 15.32 -32.70
C GLN A 196 -28.33 16.04 -31.41
N ALA A 197 -29.38 15.60 -30.71
CA ALA A 197 -29.77 16.16 -29.42
C ALA A 197 -28.71 15.87 -28.31
N PHE A 198 -28.08 14.69 -28.33
CA PHE A 198 -26.95 14.41 -27.42
C PHE A 198 -25.72 15.26 -27.76
N ALA A 199 -25.39 15.45 -29.04
CA ALA A 199 -24.35 16.39 -29.45
C ALA A 199 -24.65 17.84 -29.01
N GLN A 200 -25.90 18.28 -29.15
CA GLN A 200 -26.35 19.58 -28.67
C GLN A 200 -26.23 19.70 -27.14
N THR A 201 -26.50 18.62 -26.39
CA THR A 201 -26.33 18.60 -24.93
C THR A 201 -24.88 18.92 -24.54
N ARG A 202 -23.90 18.31 -25.22
CA ARG A 202 -22.48 18.59 -25.02
C ARG A 202 -22.14 20.03 -25.35
N GLN A 203 -22.62 20.53 -26.48
CA GLN A 203 -22.38 21.90 -26.89
C GLN A 203 -22.93 22.90 -25.87
N LEU A 204 -24.13 22.67 -25.33
CA LEU A 204 -24.72 23.53 -24.30
C LEU A 204 -23.91 23.53 -22.99
N SER A 205 -23.36 22.38 -22.61
CA SER A 205 -22.44 22.28 -21.45
C SER A 205 -21.15 23.06 -21.71
N ILE A 206 -20.58 22.96 -22.92
CA ILE A 206 -19.40 23.74 -23.37
C ILE A 206 -19.70 25.25 -23.39
N ASP A 207 -20.91 25.63 -23.82
CA ASP A 207 -21.39 27.02 -23.88
C ASP A 207 -21.78 27.58 -22.49
N ALA A 208 -21.43 26.86 -21.40
CA ALA A 208 -21.64 27.24 -20.00
C ALA A 208 -23.11 27.39 -19.57
N PHE A 209 -24.05 26.67 -20.22
CA PHE A 209 -25.37 26.44 -19.63
C PHE A 209 -25.26 25.55 -18.40
N SER A 210 -26.19 25.70 -17.45
CA SER A 210 -26.19 24.93 -16.19
C SER A 210 -26.19 23.42 -16.44
N ASP A 211 -25.24 22.69 -15.84
CA ASP A 211 -25.12 21.24 -15.99
C ASP A 211 -24.82 20.51 -14.65
N PRO A 212 -25.69 20.62 -13.64
CA PRO A 212 -25.45 20.08 -12.30
C PRO A 212 -25.37 18.55 -12.22
N LEU A 213 -25.81 17.85 -13.27
CA LEU A 213 -25.76 16.39 -13.40
C LEU A 213 -24.67 15.91 -14.38
N SER A 214 -23.84 16.81 -14.91
CA SER A 214 -22.85 16.47 -15.95
C SER A 214 -23.48 15.75 -17.15
N LEU A 215 -24.68 16.17 -17.57
CA LEU A 215 -25.44 15.62 -18.70
C LEU A 215 -24.69 15.76 -20.02
N GLY A 216 -23.82 16.76 -20.16
CA GLY A 216 -22.86 16.84 -21.25
C GLY A 216 -22.03 15.54 -21.35
N VAL A 217 -21.43 15.10 -20.25
CA VAL A 217 -20.68 13.83 -20.20
C VAL A 217 -21.62 12.63 -20.36
N ALA A 218 -22.77 12.62 -19.68
CA ALA A 218 -23.74 11.51 -19.77
C ALA A 218 -24.25 11.25 -21.20
N SER A 219 -24.39 12.32 -22.00
CA SER A 219 -24.85 12.24 -23.39
C SER A 219 -23.94 11.41 -24.29
N LEU A 220 -22.64 11.30 -23.97
CA LEU A 220 -21.70 10.45 -24.71
C LEU A 220 -22.12 8.98 -24.65
N GLY A 221 -22.49 8.49 -23.46
CA GLY A 221 -22.87 7.11 -23.24
C GLY A 221 -24.22 6.76 -23.89
N GLU A 222 -25.18 7.68 -23.88
CA GLU A 222 -26.47 7.48 -24.55
C GLU A 222 -26.33 7.47 -26.08
N GLU A 223 -25.50 8.36 -26.65
CA GLU A 223 -25.17 8.33 -28.08
C GLU A 223 -24.41 7.04 -28.46
N ALA A 224 -23.44 6.63 -27.63
CA ALA A 224 -22.69 5.39 -27.81
C ALA A 224 -23.60 4.16 -27.81
N ARG A 225 -24.65 4.14 -26.97
CA ARG A 225 -25.64 3.06 -26.95
C ARG A 225 -26.39 2.94 -28.27
N ILE A 226 -26.79 4.06 -28.88
CA ILE A 226 -27.44 4.06 -30.20
C ILE A 226 -26.51 3.44 -31.26
N LEU A 227 -25.26 3.87 -31.30
CA LEU A 227 -24.24 3.37 -32.24
C LEU A 227 -23.97 1.88 -32.06
N LYS A 228 -23.79 1.43 -30.81
CA LYS A 228 -23.60 0.03 -30.46
C LYS A 228 -24.78 -0.83 -30.94
N ASN A 229 -26.02 -0.38 -30.71
CA ASN A 229 -27.23 -1.08 -31.16
C ASN A 229 -27.37 -1.11 -32.70
N GLN A 230 -26.62 -0.28 -33.43
CA GLN A 230 -26.49 -0.31 -34.89
C GLN A 230 -25.30 -1.16 -35.38
N ASN A 231 -24.63 -1.88 -34.47
CA ASN A 231 -23.37 -2.61 -34.70
C ASN A 231 -22.17 -1.72 -35.07
N ASP A 232 -22.24 -0.42 -34.79
CA ASP A 232 -21.10 0.50 -34.91
C ASP A 232 -20.31 0.50 -33.60
N TRP A 233 -19.59 -0.61 -33.38
CA TRP A 233 -18.81 -0.83 -32.17
C TRP A 233 -17.67 0.17 -32.02
N SER A 234 -17.01 0.55 -33.12
CA SER A 234 -15.85 1.44 -33.07
C SER A 234 -16.22 2.82 -32.52
N GLN A 235 -17.25 3.47 -33.10
CA GLN A 235 -17.66 4.81 -32.64
C GLN A 235 -18.26 4.76 -31.22
N ALA A 236 -18.97 3.67 -30.89
CA ALA A 236 -19.49 3.49 -29.54
C ALA A 236 -18.37 3.41 -28.49
N ILE A 237 -17.31 2.62 -28.77
CA ILE A 237 -16.14 2.51 -27.90
C ILE A 237 -15.46 3.86 -27.73
N ASP A 238 -15.29 4.62 -28.82
CA ASP A 238 -14.65 5.93 -28.74
C ASP A 238 -15.41 6.87 -27.81
N LEU A 239 -16.75 6.95 -27.92
CA LEU A 239 -17.59 7.78 -27.05
C LEU A 239 -17.58 7.32 -25.58
N TYR A 240 -17.70 6.02 -25.32
CA TYR A 240 -17.60 5.50 -23.95
C TYR A 240 -16.21 5.74 -23.34
N ALA A 241 -15.15 5.71 -24.15
CA ALA A 241 -13.80 6.01 -23.72
C ALA A 241 -13.63 7.48 -23.34
N VAL A 242 -14.15 8.43 -24.13
CA VAL A 242 -14.20 9.84 -23.74
C VAL A 242 -15.00 10.03 -22.44
N GLN A 243 -16.15 9.35 -22.32
CA GLN A 243 -16.98 9.40 -21.12
C GLN A 243 -16.21 8.94 -19.88
N ASN A 244 -15.43 7.86 -20.00
CA ASN A 244 -14.56 7.36 -18.94
C ASN A 244 -13.41 8.34 -18.61
N GLN A 245 -12.74 8.91 -19.61
CA GLN A 245 -11.67 9.91 -19.42
C GLN A 245 -12.16 11.15 -18.66
N LEU A 246 -13.43 11.52 -18.84
CA LEU A 246 -14.08 12.61 -18.12
C LEU A 246 -14.51 12.22 -16.70
N GLY A 247 -14.11 11.06 -16.18
CA GLY A 247 -14.34 10.65 -14.80
C GLY A 247 -15.69 9.96 -14.54
N SER A 248 -16.41 9.55 -15.58
CA SER A 248 -17.69 8.84 -15.41
C SER A 248 -17.50 7.35 -15.15
N GLU A 249 -17.95 6.87 -13.99
CA GLU A 249 -17.99 5.44 -13.66
C GLU A 249 -18.96 4.64 -14.56
N VAL A 250 -19.93 5.32 -15.19
CA VAL A 250 -20.80 4.71 -16.22
C VAL A 250 -19.99 4.40 -17.47
N GLY A 251 -19.11 5.31 -17.93
CA GLY A 251 -18.23 5.06 -19.07
C GLY A 251 -17.33 3.84 -18.85
N TYR A 252 -16.73 3.74 -17.65
CA TYR A 252 -15.96 2.56 -17.22
C TYR A 252 -16.79 1.27 -17.32
N SER A 253 -17.98 1.28 -16.74
CA SER A 253 -18.88 0.11 -16.71
C SER A 253 -19.40 -0.26 -18.11
N SER A 254 -19.68 0.72 -18.97
CA SER A 254 -20.11 0.50 -20.35
C SER A 254 -19.00 -0.11 -21.21
N LEU A 255 -17.74 0.29 -21.04
CA LEU A 255 -16.62 -0.36 -21.73
C LEU A 255 -16.47 -1.83 -21.32
N LYS A 256 -16.65 -2.16 -20.02
CA LYS A 256 -16.69 -3.56 -19.57
C LYS A 256 -17.82 -4.34 -20.21
N GLN A 257 -19.01 -3.75 -20.31
CA GLN A 257 -20.15 -4.36 -20.96
C GLN A 257 -19.86 -4.64 -22.45
N VAL A 258 -19.27 -3.67 -23.16
CA VAL A 258 -18.89 -3.84 -24.57
C VAL A 258 -17.88 -4.97 -24.76
N VAL A 259 -16.89 -5.10 -23.87
CA VAL A 259 -15.96 -6.26 -23.88
C VAL A 259 -16.72 -7.58 -23.80
N GLY A 260 -17.67 -7.70 -22.85
CA GLY A 260 -18.48 -8.92 -22.69
C GLY A 260 -19.35 -9.23 -23.91
N GLU A 261 -20.00 -8.22 -24.48
CA GLU A 261 -20.83 -8.37 -25.68
C GLU A 261 -20.01 -8.76 -26.91
N LEU A 262 -18.87 -8.10 -27.16
CA LEU A 262 -17.95 -8.43 -28.26
C LEU A 262 -17.40 -9.85 -28.12
N SER A 263 -17.04 -10.26 -26.91
CA SER A 263 -16.53 -11.61 -26.63
C SER A 263 -17.59 -12.70 -26.85
N GLY A 264 -18.88 -12.34 -26.81
CA GLY A 264 -20.01 -13.22 -27.10
C GLY A 264 -20.39 -13.30 -28.58
N LEU A 265 -19.79 -12.48 -29.46
CA LEU A 265 -20.08 -12.53 -30.89
C LEU A 265 -19.59 -13.83 -31.54
N PRO A 266 -20.23 -14.29 -32.63
CA PRO A 266 -19.69 -15.37 -33.46
C PRO A 266 -18.30 -15.01 -34.02
N ASP A 267 -17.38 -15.98 -34.05
CA ASP A 267 -15.96 -15.77 -34.40
C ASP A 267 -15.77 -14.99 -35.71
N ALA A 268 -16.54 -15.31 -36.75
CA ALA A 268 -16.45 -14.62 -38.04
C ALA A 268 -16.87 -13.14 -37.95
N GLN A 269 -17.86 -12.82 -37.13
CA GLN A 269 -18.30 -11.44 -36.91
C GLN A 269 -17.26 -10.68 -36.07
N LEU A 270 -16.75 -11.31 -35.00
CA LEU A 270 -15.72 -10.72 -34.16
C LEU A 270 -14.43 -10.43 -34.96
N LEU A 271 -13.99 -11.34 -35.83
CA LEU A 271 -12.84 -11.13 -36.71
C LEU A 271 -13.00 -9.90 -37.63
N GLU A 272 -14.21 -9.63 -38.12
CA GLU A 272 -14.47 -8.42 -38.90
C GLU A 272 -14.39 -7.16 -38.03
N GLN A 273 -14.95 -7.21 -36.81
CA GLN A 273 -14.89 -6.08 -35.87
C GLN A 273 -13.46 -5.78 -35.40
N LEU A 274 -12.63 -6.82 -35.23
CA LEU A 274 -11.24 -6.69 -34.80
C LEU A 274 -10.34 -5.95 -35.80
N LYS A 275 -10.77 -5.79 -37.06
CA LYS A 275 -10.08 -4.92 -38.03
C LYS A 275 -10.19 -3.43 -37.67
N GLN A 276 -11.19 -3.06 -36.84
CA GLN A 276 -11.36 -1.70 -36.36
C GLN A 276 -10.42 -1.44 -35.17
N PRO A 277 -9.58 -0.38 -35.22
CA PRO A 277 -8.60 -0.13 -34.17
C PRO A 277 -9.19 0.01 -32.76
N SER A 278 -10.33 0.68 -32.59
CA SER A 278 -10.94 0.88 -31.27
C SER A 278 -11.43 -0.43 -30.64
N VAL A 279 -11.95 -1.35 -31.45
CA VAL A 279 -12.36 -2.70 -31.00
C VAL A 279 -11.14 -3.50 -30.56
N ALA A 280 -10.10 -3.56 -31.41
CA ALA A 280 -8.87 -4.29 -31.08
C ALA A 280 -8.19 -3.73 -29.82
N ARG A 281 -8.11 -2.39 -29.67
CA ARG A 281 -7.51 -1.74 -28.50
C ARG A 281 -8.29 -2.01 -27.22
N LEU A 282 -9.62 -1.96 -27.24
CA LEU A 282 -10.45 -2.28 -26.07
C LEU A 282 -10.29 -3.73 -25.62
N LEU A 283 -10.33 -4.68 -26.56
CA LEU A 283 -10.14 -6.10 -26.22
C LEU A 283 -8.71 -6.40 -25.77
N THR A 284 -7.70 -5.72 -26.35
CA THR A 284 -6.32 -5.80 -25.86
C THR A 284 -6.23 -5.29 -24.42
N ALA A 285 -6.85 -4.13 -24.12
CA ALA A 285 -6.89 -3.54 -22.78
C ALA A 285 -7.54 -4.48 -21.75
N SER A 286 -8.62 -5.17 -22.11
CA SER A 286 -9.25 -6.18 -21.25
C SER A 286 -8.33 -7.36 -20.97
N LEU A 287 -7.68 -7.89 -22.00
CA LEU A 287 -6.89 -9.12 -21.91
C LEU A 287 -5.56 -8.89 -21.18
N ILE A 288 -4.83 -7.80 -21.47
CA ILE A 288 -3.55 -7.48 -20.82
C ILE A 288 -3.69 -7.14 -19.34
N SER A 289 -4.88 -6.68 -18.92
CA SER A 289 -5.21 -6.34 -17.53
C SER A 289 -5.87 -7.48 -16.76
N HIS A 290 -5.99 -8.67 -17.37
CA HIS A 290 -6.65 -9.83 -16.78
C HIS A 290 -8.06 -9.50 -16.25
N GLN A 291 -8.79 -8.65 -16.98
CA GLN A 291 -10.12 -8.21 -16.58
C GLN A 291 -11.07 -9.40 -16.49
N GLY A 292 -11.53 -9.71 -15.28
CA GLY A 292 -12.44 -10.83 -15.02
C GLY A 292 -11.76 -12.08 -14.46
N TRP A 293 -10.43 -12.06 -14.25
CA TRP A 293 -9.75 -13.10 -13.49
C TRP A 293 -10.18 -13.03 -12.02
N SER A 294 -10.25 -14.21 -11.41
CA SER A 294 -10.53 -14.38 -9.99
C SER A 294 -9.44 -15.25 -9.40
N PHE A 295 -8.70 -14.75 -8.41
CA PHE A 295 -7.61 -15.48 -7.74
C PHE A 295 -6.63 -16.17 -8.72
N GLY A 296 -6.18 -15.45 -9.75
CA GLY A 296 -5.21 -15.97 -10.73
C GLY A 296 -5.76 -17.00 -11.72
N GLU A 297 -7.05 -17.33 -11.67
CA GLU A 297 -7.66 -18.25 -12.63
C GLU A 297 -7.88 -17.58 -13.98
N ARG A 298 -7.23 -18.15 -15.00
CA ARG A 298 -7.38 -17.74 -16.39
C ARG A 298 -8.62 -18.38 -17.02
N PRO A 299 -9.59 -17.60 -17.52
CA PRO A 299 -10.74 -18.15 -18.23
C PRO A 299 -10.35 -18.82 -19.57
N GLU A 300 -10.90 -19.99 -19.89
CA GLU A 300 -10.66 -20.67 -21.18
C GLU A 300 -11.06 -19.79 -22.39
N SER A 301 -12.09 -18.96 -22.22
CA SER A 301 -12.57 -18.03 -23.24
C SER A 301 -11.51 -17.02 -23.68
N GLU A 302 -10.56 -16.66 -22.81
CA GLU A 302 -9.49 -15.72 -23.16
C GLU A 302 -8.48 -16.31 -24.13
N VAL A 303 -8.13 -17.59 -24.01
CA VAL A 303 -7.19 -18.26 -24.94
C VAL A 303 -7.72 -18.15 -26.37
N LYS A 304 -9.02 -18.42 -26.54
CA LYS A 304 -9.70 -18.26 -27.83
C LYS A 304 -9.69 -16.81 -28.30
N LEU A 305 -10.01 -15.87 -27.41
CA LEU A 305 -10.08 -14.45 -27.74
C LEU A 305 -8.72 -13.87 -28.16
N ILE A 306 -7.63 -14.26 -27.49
CA ILE A 306 -6.26 -13.87 -27.86
C ILE A 306 -5.92 -14.37 -29.26
N LYS A 307 -6.26 -15.62 -29.59
CA LYS A 307 -6.04 -16.17 -30.92
C LYS A 307 -6.81 -15.37 -32.00
N LEU A 308 -8.08 -15.04 -31.74
CA LEU A 308 -8.88 -14.24 -32.67
C LEU A 308 -8.33 -12.81 -32.79
N LEU A 309 -7.90 -12.19 -31.69
CA LEU A 309 -7.27 -10.88 -31.68
C LEU A 309 -5.99 -10.87 -32.54
N SER A 310 -5.09 -11.84 -32.35
CA SER A 310 -3.87 -11.96 -33.17
C SER A 310 -4.17 -12.16 -34.65
N GLN A 311 -5.26 -12.86 -35.00
CA GLN A 311 -5.70 -13.02 -36.40
C GLN A 311 -6.32 -11.74 -36.96
N GLY A 312 -7.19 -11.08 -36.21
CA GLY A 312 -7.91 -9.88 -36.63
C GLY A 312 -7.01 -8.64 -36.75
N THR A 313 -5.90 -8.63 -36.02
CA THR A 313 -4.88 -7.56 -36.05
C THR A 313 -3.67 -7.89 -36.94
N ALA A 314 -3.68 -9.03 -37.64
CA ALA A 314 -2.58 -9.46 -38.47
C ALA A 314 -2.21 -8.41 -39.54
N GLY A 315 -0.95 -7.99 -39.55
CA GLY A 315 -0.44 -6.97 -40.48
C GLY A 315 -0.69 -5.52 -40.03
N SER A 316 -1.38 -5.30 -38.90
CA SER A 316 -1.46 -4.00 -38.25
C SER A 316 -0.42 -3.89 -37.14
N PHE A 317 0.19 -2.72 -37.00
CA PHE A 317 1.11 -2.39 -35.91
C PHE A 317 0.53 -1.32 -34.97
N ASP A 318 -0.75 -1.00 -35.12
CA ASP A 318 -1.48 -0.21 -34.16
C ASP A 318 -1.46 -0.90 -32.79
N ASN A 319 -1.10 -0.17 -31.73
CA ASN A 319 -1.03 -0.72 -30.36
C ASN A 319 -0.01 -1.88 -30.21
N ALA A 320 1.03 -1.90 -31.04
CA ALA A 320 2.02 -2.98 -31.08
C ALA A 320 2.70 -3.28 -29.73
N ASP A 321 2.94 -2.28 -28.89
CA ASP A 321 3.56 -2.49 -27.57
C ASP A 321 2.64 -3.25 -26.59
N ARG A 322 1.34 -2.97 -26.57
CA ARG A 322 0.36 -3.71 -25.74
C ARG A 322 0.06 -5.08 -26.32
N LEU A 323 0.00 -5.22 -27.65
CA LEU A 323 -0.09 -6.54 -28.28
C LEU A 323 1.16 -7.37 -27.96
N ALA A 324 2.36 -6.77 -27.96
CA ALA A 324 3.59 -7.44 -27.56
C ALA A 324 3.53 -7.86 -26.09
N ALA A 325 3.06 -6.98 -25.20
CA ALA A 325 2.88 -7.30 -23.78
C ALA A 325 1.90 -8.45 -23.55
N LEU A 326 0.75 -8.43 -24.23
CA LEU A 326 -0.23 -9.51 -24.18
C LEU A 326 0.39 -10.84 -24.63
N ASN A 327 1.08 -10.86 -25.77
CA ASN A 327 1.73 -12.07 -26.26
C ASN A 327 2.84 -12.55 -25.31
N TYR A 328 3.60 -11.64 -24.69
CA TYR A 328 4.62 -11.96 -23.70
C TYR A 328 4.02 -12.63 -22.47
N GLN A 329 2.95 -12.06 -21.88
CA GLN A 329 2.22 -12.65 -20.75
C GLN A 329 1.67 -14.05 -21.07
N ASN A 330 1.42 -14.31 -22.35
CA ASN A 330 0.91 -15.59 -22.85
C ASN A 330 2.01 -16.57 -23.29
N GLY A 331 3.28 -16.19 -23.21
CA GLY A 331 4.41 -17.03 -23.60
C GLY A 331 4.69 -17.10 -25.10
N ASP A 332 4.01 -16.30 -25.94
CA ASP A 332 4.33 -16.16 -27.36
C ASP A 332 5.44 -15.11 -27.56
N PHE A 333 6.66 -15.53 -27.25
CA PHE A 333 7.85 -14.69 -27.35
C PHE A 333 8.26 -14.38 -28.80
N ALA A 334 7.86 -15.22 -29.77
CA ALA A 334 8.17 -15.00 -31.17
C ALA A 334 7.36 -13.83 -31.72
N THR A 335 6.04 -13.83 -31.48
CA THR A 335 5.15 -12.72 -31.85
C THR A 335 5.51 -11.45 -31.08
N THR A 336 5.85 -11.58 -29.79
CA THR A 336 6.37 -10.45 -28.98
C THR A 336 7.56 -9.78 -29.67
N ARG A 337 8.55 -10.56 -30.14
CA ARG A 337 9.75 -10.02 -30.81
C ARG A 337 9.39 -9.26 -32.08
N GLN A 338 8.50 -9.81 -32.92
CA GLN A 338 8.05 -9.16 -34.15
C GLN A 338 7.31 -7.84 -33.88
N LEU A 339 6.40 -7.82 -32.91
CA LEU A 339 5.66 -6.62 -32.55
C LEU A 339 6.57 -5.54 -31.96
N LEU A 340 7.60 -5.92 -31.20
CA LEU A 340 8.58 -5.00 -30.65
C LEU A 340 9.44 -4.29 -31.71
N GLU A 341 9.54 -4.80 -32.93
CA GLU A 341 10.21 -4.09 -34.04
C GLU A 341 9.43 -2.83 -34.46
N HIS A 342 8.12 -2.79 -34.16
CA HIS A 342 7.22 -1.69 -34.52
C HIS A 342 6.63 -0.94 -33.30
N ALA A 343 6.92 -1.38 -32.08
CA ALA A 343 6.39 -0.82 -30.82
C ALA A 343 6.97 0.56 -30.41
N GLY A 344 7.90 1.12 -31.19
CA GLY A 344 8.59 2.37 -30.85
C GLY A 344 9.44 2.26 -29.57
N ASP A 345 9.71 3.41 -28.94
CA ASP A 345 10.65 3.55 -27.81
C ASP A 345 9.97 3.95 -26.49
N GLY A 346 8.70 3.59 -26.30
CA GLY A 346 7.97 3.80 -25.04
C GLY A 346 8.48 2.92 -23.89
N GLY A 347 8.14 3.29 -22.64
CA GLY A 347 8.57 2.57 -21.43
C GLY A 347 8.22 1.08 -21.45
N LEU A 348 6.99 0.72 -21.83
CA LEU A 348 6.55 -0.68 -21.93
C LEU A 348 7.34 -1.46 -22.98
N ALA A 349 7.61 -0.86 -24.14
CA ALA A 349 8.40 -1.50 -25.19
C ALA A 349 9.84 -1.76 -24.73
N TRP A 350 10.48 -0.81 -24.06
CA TRP A 350 11.82 -1.01 -23.47
C TRP A 350 11.83 -2.05 -22.34
N TRP A 351 10.79 -2.07 -21.50
CA TRP A 351 10.68 -3.06 -20.45
C TRP A 351 10.55 -4.48 -21.01
N LEU A 352 9.73 -4.67 -22.04
CA LEU A 352 9.63 -5.93 -22.77
C LEU A 352 10.95 -6.33 -23.44
N ARG A 353 11.67 -5.39 -24.06
CA ARG A 353 13.01 -5.66 -24.61
C ARG A 353 13.98 -6.12 -23.53
N ALA A 354 13.90 -5.56 -22.32
CA ALA A 354 14.72 -5.99 -21.19
C ALA A 354 14.40 -7.44 -20.79
N LYS A 355 13.11 -7.77 -20.66
CA LYS A 355 12.66 -9.13 -20.34
C LYS A 355 13.04 -10.15 -21.42
N MET A 356 12.90 -9.79 -22.70
CA MET A 356 13.34 -10.62 -23.82
C MET A 356 14.86 -10.85 -23.81
N ALA A 357 15.66 -9.82 -23.51
CA ALA A 357 17.11 -9.95 -23.38
C ALA A 357 17.50 -10.86 -22.20
N LEU A 358 16.81 -10.78 -21.05
CA LEU A 358 17.01 -11.72 -19.94
C LEU A 358 16.70 -13.15 -20.34
N ARG A 359 15.61 -13.36 -21.10
CA ARG A 359 15.25 -14.68 -21.62
C ARG A 359 16.30 -15.23 -22.58
N ASP A 360 16.91 -14.38 -23.39
CA ASP A 360 18.01 -14.73 -24.28
C ASP A 360 19.36 -14.90 -23.53
N GLY A 361 19.39 -14.64 -22.22
CA GLY A 361 20.58 -14.76 -21.36
C GLY A 361 21.52 -13.54 -21.42
N ASP A 362 21.15 -12.49 -22.13
CA ASP A 362 21.95 -11.26 -22.28
C ASP A 362 21.62 -10.24 -21.19
N LYS A 363 22.28 -10.42 -20.03
CA LYS A 363 22.13 -9.51 -18.87
C LYS A 363 22.61 -8.08 -19.16
N VAL A 364 23.52 -7.88 -20.12
CA VAL A 364 24.05 -6.55 -20.46
C VAL A 364 23.01 -5.78 -21.28
N ALA A 365 22.45 -6.42 -22.31
CA ALA A 365 21.36 -5.84 -23.08
C ALA A 365 20.12 -5.62 -22.22
N ALA A 366 19.82 -6.54 -21.29
CA ALA A 366 18.73 -6.37 -20.33
C ALA A 366 18.91 -5.12 -19.46
N ALA A 367 20.08 -4.95 -18.83
CA ALA A 367 20.36 -3.78 -18.01
C ALA A 367 20.26 -2.46 -18.81
N ALA A 368 20.75 -2.44 -20.06
CA ALA A 368 20.63 -1.28 -20.93
C ALA A 368 19.17 -0.96 -21.30
N ALA A 369 18.36 -1.99 -21.57
CA ALA A 369 16.94 -1.83 -21.88
C ALA A 369 16.13 -1.38 -20.65
N TYR A 370 16.43 -1.91 -19.46
CA TYR A 370 15.83 -1.45 -18.21
C TYR A 370 16.13 0.03 -17.92
N ALA A 371 17.36 0.49 -18.14
CA ALA A 371 17.71 1.90 -17.98
C ALA A 371 16.89 2.80 -18.92
N LYS A 372 16.67 2.37 -20.16
CA LYS A 372 15.80 3.09 -21.11
C LYS A 372 14.33 3.05 -20.69
N ALA A 373 13.85 1.92 -20.16
CA ALA A 373 12.50 1.81 -19.63
C ALA A 373 12.27 2.75 -18.45
N SER A 374 13.19 2.78 -17.49
CA SER A 374 13.14 3.69 -16.33
C SER A 374 13.11 5.16 -16.76
N ALA A 375 13.91 5.54 -17.76
CA ALA A 375 13.92 6.89 -18.31
C ALA A 375 12.65 7.26 -19.09
N ALA A 376 11.97 6.27 -19.69
CA ALA A 376 10.79 6.49 -20.52
C ALA A 376 9.47 6.47 -19.74
N PHE A 377 9.42 5.86 -18.55
CA PHE A 377 8.24 5.88 -17.70
C PHE A 377 8.13 7.19 -16.90
N PRO A 378 6.98 7.89 -16.94
CA PRO A 378 6.69 8.97 -16.00
C PRO A 378 6.73 8.47 -14.55
N ARG A 379 7.24 9.29 -13.63
CA ARG A 379 7.37 8.93 -12.21
C ARG A 379 6.03 8.82 -11.49
N ASP A 380 5.02 9.54 -11.97
CA ASP A 380 3.67 9.59 -11.42
C ASP A 380 2.70 8.62 -12.11
N GLU A 381 3.14 7.88 -13.14
CA GLU A 381 2.33 6.85 -13.78
C GLU A 381 2.03 5.73 -12.77
N SER A 382 0.74 5.41 -12.59
CA SER A 382 0.25 4.29 -11.80
C SER A 382 -0.71 3.46 -12.64
N TRP A 383 -0.44 2.17 -12.69
CA TRP A 383 -1.32 1.18 -13.31
C TRP A 383 -2.35 0.64 -12.32
N GLY A 384 -2.25 1.01 -11.05
CA GLY A 384 -3.19 0.70 -9.99
C GLY A 384 -2.87 -0.60 -9.24
N PHE A 385 -3.80 -0.97 -8.35
CA PHE A 385 -3.68 -2.12 -7.46
C PHE A 385 -3.78 -3.45 -8.21
N ARG A 386 -2.89 -4.37 -7.88
CA ARG A 386 -2.93 -5.79 -8.27
C ARG A 386 -2.61 -6.68 -7.08
N GLY A 387 -3.04 -7.94 -7.15
CA GLY A 387 -2.69 -8.96 -6.17
C GLY A 387 -2.35 -10.29 -6.83
N ASP A 388 -1.48 -11.07 -6.20
CA ASP A 388 -1.14 -12.43 -6.63
C ASP A 388 -2.09 -13.48 -6.01
N TYR A 389 -1.81 -14.76 -6.30
CA TYR A 389 -2.61 -15.90 -5.78
C TYR A 389 -2.55 -16.01 -4.25
N ASP A 390 -1.41 -15.64 -3.66
CA ASP A 390 -1.16 -15.71 -2.21
C ASP A 390 -1.74 -14.50 -1.47
N GLY A 391 -2.33 -13.55 -2.20
CA GLY A 391 -2.93 -12.33 -1.66
C GLY A 391 -1.91 -11.23 -1.39
N ASN A 392 -0.66 -11.37 -1.84
CA ASN A 392 0.28 -10.25 -1.79
C ASN A 392 -0.15 -9.18 -2.79
N TYR A 393 0.10 -7.91 -2.47
CA TYR A 393 -0.39 -6.78 -3.25
C TYR A 393 0.71 -5.84 -3.69
N GLU A 394 0.43 -5.10 -4.76
CA GLU A 394 1.29 -4.05 -5.31
C GLU A 394 0.40 -2.95 -5.89
N ASP A 395 0.67 -1.70 -5.51
CA ASP A 395 0.22 -0.56 -6.31
C ASP A 395 1.25 -0.36 -7.43
N LEU A 396 0.93 -0.90 -8.61
CA LEU A 396 1.92 -1.04 -9.68
C LEU A 396 2.22 0.32 -10.30
N LYS A 397 3.38 0.87 -9.95
CA LYS A 397 4.00 1.98 -10.68
C LYS A 397 5.09 1.41 -11.60
N PRO A 398 4.92 1.46 -12.93
CA PRO A 398 5.85 0.80 -13.86
C PRO A 398 7.29 1.32 -13.72
N GLY A 399 7.47 2.61 -13.44
CA GLY A 399 8.79 3.18 -13.17
C GLY A 399 9.47 2.53 -11.95
N CYS A 400 8.76 2.42 -10.83
CA CYS A 400 9.26 1.76 -9.63
C CYS A 400 9.54 0.28 -9.89
N ARG A 401 8.63 -0.44 -10.57
CA ARG A 401 8.80 -1.87 -10.86
C ARG A 401 10.02 -2.14 -11.72
N VAL A 402 10.23 -1.34 -12.76
CA VAL A 402 11.42 -1.40 -13.62
C VAL A 402 12.70 -1.15 -12.83
N GLU A 403 12.70 -0.16 -11.93
CA GLU A 403 13.84 0.11 -11.05
C GLU A 403 14.09 -1.05 -10.07
N GLY A 404 13.04 -1.63 -9.49
CA GLY A 404 13.12 -2.81 -8.64
C GLY A 404 13.68 -4.04 -9.36
N GLU A 405 13.23 -4.32 -10.58
CA GLU A 405 13.79 -5.39 -11.43
C GLU A 405 15.25 -5.09 -11.81
N SER A 406 15.59 -3.82 -12.07
CA SER A 406 16.98 -3.40 -12.29
C SER A 406 17.86 -3.63 -11.06
N ALA A 407 17.30 -3.47 -9.86
CA ALA A 407 17.99 -3.73 -8.61
C ALA A 407 18.38 -5.21 -8.50
N LEU A 408 17.54 -6.14 -8.95
CA LEU A 408 17.86 -7.57 -8.96
C LEU A 408 19.09 -7.88 -9.85
N LEU A 409 19.22 -7.20 -10.99
CA LEU A 409 20.41 -7.33 -11.84
C LEU A 409 21.64 -6.64 -11.23
N ALA A 410 21.47 -5.57 -10.46
CA ALA A 410 22.56 -4.97 -9.71
C ALA A 410 23.04 -5.90 -8.59
N LEU A 411 22.14 -6.56 -7.85
CA LEU A 411 22.48 -7.59 -6.85
C LEU A 411 23.26 -8.75 -7.46
N ASP A 412 22.79 -9.29 -8.59
CA ASP A 412 23.46 -10.39 -9.31
C ASP A 412 24.88 -10.02 -9.77
N ARG A 413 25.13 -8.74 -10.07
CA ARG A 413 26.45 -8.21 -10.45
C ARG A 413 27.35 -7.83 -9.27
N GLY A 414 26.82 -7.84 -8.04
CA GLY A 414 27.53 -7.42 -6.83
C GLY A 414 27.51 -5.90 -6.56
N ASP A 415 26.71 -5.14 -7.31
CA ASP A 415 26.55 -3.69 -7.15
C ASP A 415 25.48 -3.38 -6.06
N TYR A 416 25.73 -3.81 -4.83
CA TYR A 416 24.72 -3.80 -3.75
C TYR A 416 24.19 -2.41 -3.38
N LEU A 417 25.05 -1.39 -3.39
CA LEU A 417 24.63 -0.02 -3.09
C LEU A 417 23.67 0.51 -4.18
N GLN A 418 23.97 0.23 -5.45
CA GLN A 418 23.08 0.60 -6.54
C GLN A 418 21.74 -0.12 -6.45
N ALA A 419 21.75 -1.42 -6.12
CA ALA A 419 20.51 -2.18 -5.91
C ALA A 419 19.65 -1.57 -4.80
N PHE A 420 20.26 -1.25 -3.66
CA PHE A 420 19.59 -0.59 -2.55
C PHE A 420 19.01 0.77 -2.98
N GLU A 421 19.76 1.60 -3.69
CA GLU A 421 19.30 2.91 -4.17
C GLU A 421 18.05 2.82 -5.05
N LEU A 422 18.01 1.84 -5.97
CA LEU A 422 16.88 1.61 -6.85
C LEU A 422 15.63 1.19 -6.09
N LEU A 423 15.77 0.28 -5.12
CA LEU A 423 14.66 -0.16 -4.26
C LEU A 423 14.18 0.98 -3.35
N TYR A 424 15.11 1.73 -2.74
CA TYR A 424 14.80 2.84 -1.84
C TYR A 424 14.00 3.96 -2.53
N ARG A 425 14.29 4.26 -3.80
CA ARG A 425 13.54 5.27 -4.59
C ARG A 425 12.08 4.91 -4.83
N SER A 426 11.73 3.63 -4.71
CA SER A 426 10.34 3.15 -4.86
C SER A 426 9.48 3.45 -3.62
N GLY A 427 10.06 4.00 -2.55
CA GLY A 427 9.34 4.39 -1.34
C GLY A 427 8.65 3.21 -0.67
N ASP A 428 7.39 3.40 -0.28
CA ASP A 428 6.62 2.37 0.43
C ASP A 428 6.36 1.10 -0.41
N ILE A 429 6.42 1.18 -1.75
CA ILE A 429 6.04 0.08 -2.64
C ILE A 429 6.96 -1.14 -2.46
N TYR A 430 8.28 -0.93 -2.39
CA TYR A 430 9.27 -2.00 -2.20
C TYR A 430 10.12 -1.79 -0.95
N TRP A 431 9.54 -1.17 0.10
CA TRP A 431 10.23 -0.91 1.35
C TRP A 431 10.82 -2.19 1.97
N HIS A 432 10.07 -3.30 1.97
CA HIS A 432 10.53 -4.57 2.52
C HIS A 432 11.77 -5.12 1.80
N ASP A 433 11.85 -4.97 0.47
CA ASP A 433 13.03 -5.36 -0.29
C ASP A 433 14.21 -4.43 -0.01
N ALA A 434 13.98 -3.11 0.03
CA ALA A 434 15.00 -2.12 0.36
C ALA A 434 15.57 -2.35 1.77
N ALA A 435 14.70 -2.60 2.75
CA ALA A 435 15.06 -2.93 4.13
C ALA A 435 15.89 -4.23 4.21
N THR A 436 15.50 -5.26 3.45
CA THR A 436 16.25 -6.52 3.40
C THR A 436 17.66 -6.30 2.87
N VAL A 437 17.84 -5.55 1.78
CA VAL A 437 19.17 -5.22 1.25
C VAL A 437 19.97 -4.36 2.24
N ALA A 438 19.35 -3.34 2.84
CA ALA A 438 20.00 -2.48 3.82
C ALA A 438 20.47 -3.23 5.06
N GLU A 439 19.66 -4.15 5.58
CA GLU A 439 19.92 -4.84 6.83
C GLU A 439 20.80 -6.09 6.65
N ARG A 440 20.63 -6.81 5.55
CA ARG A 440 21.24 -8.14 5.33
C ARG A 440 22.39 -8.14 4.32
N VAL A 441 22.45 -7.20 3.38
CA VAL A 441 23.42 -7.26 2.26
C VAL A 441 24.46 -6.13 2.33
N LEU A 442 24.02 -4.89 2.56
CA LEU A 442 24.97 -3.79 2.75
C LEU A 442 25.80 -4.01 4.02
N THR A 443 27.07 -3.65 3.95
CA THR A 443 27.86 -3.44 5.17
C THR A 443 27.32 -2.24 5.94
N LEU A 444 27.60 -2.21 7.24
CA LEU A 444 27.15 -1.12 8.10
C LEU A 444 27.72 0.24 7.65
N ASP A 445 28.97 0.27 7.19
CA ASP A 445 29.61 1.50 6.70
C ASP A 445 29.06 1.97 5.36
N GLU A 446 28.78 1.06 4.41
CA GLU A 446 28.11 1.40 3.14
C GLU A 446 26.74 2.05 3.41
N LEU A 447 25.92 1.42 4.27
CA LEU A 447 24.59 1.93 4.63
C LEU A 447 24.69 3.30 5.33
N LYS A 448 25.58 3.43 6.30
CA LYS A 448 25.79 4.67 7.05
C LYS A 448 26.23 5.81 6.14
N GLN A 449 27.21 5.57 5.27
CA GLN A 449 27.72 6.57 4.34
C GLN A 449 26.60 7.06 3.40
N PHE A 450 25.79 6.13 2.88
CA PHE A 450 24.65 6.49 2.02
C PHE A 450 23.66 7.38 2.77
N ILE A 451 23.21 6.97 3.95
CA ILE A 451 22.21 7.70 4.73
C ILE A 451 22.70 9.08 5.13
N ASP A 452 23.95 9.20 5.59
CA ASP A 452 24.53 10.48 5.98
C ASP A 452 24.68 11.47 4.82
N THR A 453 24.89 10.95 3.61
CA THR A 453 25.11 11.77 2.41
C THR A 453 23.80 12.13 1.72
N GLN A 454 22.86 11.19 1.62
CA GLN A 454 21.72 11.26 0.70
C GLN A 454 20.35 11.34 1.40
N VAL A 455 20.26 11.00 2.69
CA VAL A 455 18.97 10.91 3.40
C VAL A 455 18.96 11.87 4.59
N PRO A 456 18.62 13.16 4.38
CA PRO A 456 18.56 14.12 5.48
C PRO A 456 17.52 13.69 6.53
N ALA A 457 17.77 14.05 7.78
CA ALA A 457 16.82 13.77 8.87
C ALA A 457 15.51 14.53 8.61
N PRO A 458 14.36 13.84 8.50
CA PRO A 458 13.07 14.50 8.39
C PRO A 458 12.70 15.19 9.70
N ALA A 459 11.68 16.06 9.66
CA ALA A 459 11.09 16.58 10.87
C ALA A 459 10.43 15.43 11.66
N PRO A 460 10.50 15.44 13.01
CA PRO A 460 9.91 14.38 13.82
C PRO A 460 8.42 14.21 13.54
N THR A 461 8.00 12.95 13.44
CA THR A 461 6.60 12.62 13.13
C THR A 461 5.74 12.84 14.38
N PRO A 462 4.69 13.68 14.32
CA PRO A 462 3.81 13.89 15.47
C PRO A 462 2.98 12.63 15.76
N LYS A 463 2.89 12.23 17.03
CA LYS A 463 2.02 11.13 17.46
C LYS A 463 0.56 11.44 17.10
N GLN A 464 -0.06 10.59 16.29
CA GLN A 464 -1.48 10.70 15.97
C GLN A 464 -2.34 10.05 17.07
N PRO A 465 -3.35 10.73 17.65
CA PRO A 465 -4.10 10.22 18.80
C PRO A 465 -4.86 8.92 18.55
N ASP A 466 -5.34 8.71 17.32
CA ASP A 466 -6.26 7.62 16.96
C ASP A 466 -5.61 6.56 16.06
N ALA A 467 -4.31 6.70 15.75
CA ALA A 467 -3.61 5.75 14.89
C ALA A 467 -3.22 4.50 15.68
N TYR A 468 -3.69 3.34 15.21
CA TYR A 468 -3.31 2.04 15.80
C TYR A 468 -1.83 1.70 15.55
N TYR A 469 -1.23 2.23 14.47
CA TYR A 469 0.18 2.08 14.11
C TYR A 469 0.78 3.45 13.76
N GLU A 470 2.05 3.67 14.16
CA GLU A 470 2.80 4.87 13.77
C GLU A 470 3.33 4.72 12.34
N SER A 471 2.91 5.60 11.42
CA SER A 471 3.43 5.62 10.06
C SER A 471 4.57 6.64 9.97
N LEU A 472 5.80 6.15 9.84
CA LEU A 472 6.98 6.99 9.63
C LEU A 472 7.22 7.21 8.14
N PRO A 473 7.67 8.40 7.71
CA PRO A 473 8.19 8.59 6.35
C PRO A 473 9.34 7.61 6.06
N ILE A 474 9.48 7.14 4.81
CA ILE A 474 10.55 6.22 4.39
C ILE A 474 11.96 6.70 4.81
N ALA A 475 12.22 8.01 4.74
CA ALA A 475 13.47 8.60 5.19
C ALA A 475 13.72 8.43 6.70
N ALA A 476 12.67 8.48 7.53
CA ALA A 476 12.78 8.19 8.96
C ALA A 476 12.98 6.68 9.19
N GLN A 477 12.21 5.83 8.49
CA GLN A 477 12.31 4.37 8.63
C GLN A 477 13.74 3.84 8.36
N ILE A 478 14.38 4.29 7.26
CA ILE A 478 15.75 3.85 6.93
C ILE A 478 16.80 4.37 7.92
N ARG A 479 16.60 5.58 8.46
CA ARG A 479 17.47 6.13 9.51
C ARG A 479 17.32 5.32 10.79
N GLU A 480 16.10 5.04 11.23
CA GLU A 480 15.88 4.19 12.40
C GLU A 480 16.45 2.78 12.22
N LEU A 481 16.32 2.18 11.03
CA LEU A 481 16.95 0.88 10.71
C LEU A 481 18.47 0.93 10.93
N LEU A 482 19.14 1.95 10.38
CA LEU A 482 20.57 2.17 10.64
C LEU A 482 20.85 2.34 12.13
N GLY A 483 20.04 3.14 12.84
CA GLY A 483 20.16 3.36 14.28
C GLY A 483 20.12 2.05 15.06
N ARG A 484 19.11 1.19 14.81
CA ARG A 484 18.97 -0.12 15.45
C ARG A 484 20.15 -1.03 15.13
N ARG A 485 20.61 -1.07 13.88
CA ARG A 485 21.77 -1.86 13.46
C ARG A 485 23.06 -1.40 14.15
N LEU A 486 23.32 -0.09 14.23
CA LEU A 486 24.46 0.48 14.98
C LEU A 486 24.45 0.06 16.45
N LEU A 487 23.27 0.02 17.09
CA LEU A 487 23.14 -0.45 18.48
C LEU A 487 23.38 -1.97 18.60
N ARG A 488 22.89 -2.79 17.66
CA ARG A 488 23.15 -4.24 17.65
C ARG A 488 24.64 -4.56 17.49
N GLU A 489 25.33 -3.84 16.61
CA GLU A 489 26.77 -4.03 16.33
C GLU A 489 27.71 -3.30 17.32
N GLY A 490 27.17 -2.67 18.37
CA GLY A 490 27.97 -2.08 19.45
C GLY A 490 28.49 -0.67 19.21
N ARG A 491 28.11 -0.02 18.10
CA ARG A 491 28.47 1.36 17.74
C ARG A 491 27.50 2.37 18.36
N TYR A 492 27.39 2.32 19.68
CA TYR A 492 26.34 3.00 20.44
C TYR A 492 26.28 4.52 20.27
N GLU A 493 27.44 5.18 20.27
CA GLU A 493 27.52 6.65 20.19
C GLU A 493 27.08 7.21 18.84
N GLU A 494 27.19 6.40 17.80
CA GLU A 494 26.81 6.75 16.44
C GLU A 494 25.32 6.50 16.20
N GLY A 495 24.70 5.53 16.89
CA GLY A 495 23.36 5.04 16.58
C GLY A 495 22.19 5.88 17.10
N TRP A 496 22.28 6.43 18.31
CA TRP A 496 21.11 7.02 18.98
C TRP A 496 20.54 8.27 18.28
N GLY A 497 21.34 8.98 17.48
CA GLY A 497 20.92 10.20 16.77
C GLY A 497 20.06 9.95 15.53
N TYR A 498 19.93 8.70 15.09
CA TYR A 498 19.15 8.37 13.89
C TYR A 498 17.65 8.11 14.15
N PHE A 499 17.25 7.96 15.42
CA PHE A 499 15.85 7.74 15.79
C PHE A 499 15.01 9.01 15.59
N ASP A 500 13.77 8.86 15.13
CA ASP A 500 12.90 9.98 14.72
C ASP A 500 12.46 10.83 15.92
N SER A 501 12.02 10.18 17.00
CA SER A 501 11.48 10.87 18.17
C SER A 501 12.52 11.10 19.28
N PRO A 502 12.45 12.24 20.01
CA PRO A 502 13.33 12.49 21.17
C PRO A 502 13.25 11.42 22.25
N GLU A 503 12.08 10.79 22.41
CA GLU A 503 11.86 9.68 23.33
C GLU A 503 12.70 8.45 22.93
N ARG A 504 12.62 8.02 21.65
CA ARG A 504 13.42 6.90 21.13
C ARG A 504 14.92 7.20 21.18
N GLN A 505 15.32 8.43 20.83
CA GLN A 505 16.72 8.88 20.95
C GLN A 505 17.23 8.75 22.38
N ALA A 506 16.45 9.17 23.39
CA ALA A 506 16.84 9.08 24.79
C ALA A 506 16.97 7.62 25.26
N ILE A 507 16.05 6.74 24.86
CA ILE A 507 16.08 5.31 25.19
C ILE A 507 17.30 4.64 24.54
N ALA A 508 17.53 4.88 23.24
CA ALA A 508 18.68 4.37 22.50
C ALA A 508 20.01 4.83 23.12
N LYS A 509 20.11 6.11 23.47
CA LYS A 509 21.28 6.67 24.15
C LYS A 509 21.50 6.04 25.51
N ALA A 510 20.46 5.91 26.32
CA ALA A 510 20.55 5.27 27.64
C ALA A 510 20.96 3.79 27.54
N TYR A 511 20.47 3.07 26.53
CA TYR A 511 20.89 1.69 26.26
C TYR A 511 22.40 1.65 25.99
N GLY A 512 22.89 2.47 25.07
CA GLY A 512 24.31 2.60 24.74
C GLY A 512 25.21 2.98 25.94
N GLU A 513 24.79 3.96 26.73
CA GLU A 513 25.50 4.38 27.94
C GLU A 513 25.59 3.27 28.98
N ASN A 514 24.51 2.52 29.20
CA ASN A 514 24.52 1.38 30.11
C ASN A 514 25.41 0.25 29.58
N ARG A 515 25.40 -0.04 28.27
CA ARG A 515 26.29 -1.03 27.65
C ARG A 515 27.77 -0.67 27.84
N ARG A 516 28.16 0.58 27.61
CA ARG A 516 29.54 1.04 27.86
C ARG A 516 29.91 1.00 29.34
N ARG A 517 29.01 1.47 30.22
CA ARG A 517 29.24 1.47 31.67
C ARG A 517 29.37 0.06 32.23
N ALA A 518 28.66 -0.91 31.65
CA ALA A 518 28.76 -2.31 32.03
C ALA A 518 30.17 -2.88 31.79
N GLU A 519 30.91 -2.36 30.80
CA GLU A 519 32.29 -2.75 30.55
C GLU A 519 33.32 -1.89 31.30
N SER A 520 33.05 -0.60 31.48
CA SER A 520 34.04 0.35 32.03
C SER A 520 33.98 0.56 33.54
N ALA A 521 32.87 0.20 34.21
CA ALA A 521 32.71 0.48 35.63
C ALA A 521 33.69 -0.33 36.50
N TRP A 522 34.35 0.36 37.44
CA TRP A 522 35.35 -0.24 38.32
C TRP A 522 34.78 -1.26 39.31
N LEU A 523 33.60 -1.00 39.88
CA LEU A 523 32.95 -1.92 40.82
C LEU A 523 32.15 -2.99 40.06
N PRO A 524 32.33 -4.30 40.35
CA PRO A 524 31.53 -5.36 39.73
C PRO A 524 30.02 -5.15 39.88
N THR A 525 29.55 -4.73 41.05
CA THR A 525 28.13 -4.45 41.28
C THR A 525 27.58 -3.31 40.41
N ARG A 526 28.42 -2.35 40.01
CA ARG A 526 28.06 -1.29 39.05
C ARG A 526 28.06 -1.80 37.61
N ARG A 527 28.92 -2.76 37.27
CA ARG A 527 28.85 -3.50 36.00
C ARG A 527 27.55 -4.30 35.92
N ALA A 528 27.21 -5.04 36.98
CA ALA A 528 25.96 -5.79 37.11
C ALA A 528 24.72 -4.90 36.91
N GLU A 529 24.67 -3.78 37.64
CA GLU A 529 23.57 -2.81 37.53
C GLU A 529 23.43 -2.29 36.10
N ALA A 530 24.54 -1.92 35.45
CA ALA A 530 24.52 -1.41 34.08
C ALA A 530 24.09 -2.47 33.05
N TYR A 531 24.56 -3.73 33.14
CA TYR A 531 24.06 -4.82 32.30
C TYR A 531 22.56 -5.04 32.50
N TYR A 532 22.08 -5.04 33.75
CA TYR A 532 20.66 -5.21 34.04
C TYR A 532 19.81 -4.06 33.48
N GLN A 533 20.25 -2.80 33.62
CA GLN A 533 19.53 -1.66 33.04
C GLN A 533 19.50 -1.71 31.51
N ALA A 534 20.61 -2.06 30.87
CA ALA A 534 20.62 -2.29 29.42
C ALA A 534 19.65 -3.42 29.02
N GLY A 535 19.63 -4.53 29.76
CA GLY A 535 18.70 -5.64 29.53
C GLY A 535 17.24 -5.23 29.72
N LYS A 536 16.94 -4.41 30.73
CA LYS A 536 15.60 -3.88 30.96
C LYS A 536 15.13 -2.99 29.80
N LEU A 537 16.00 -2.12 29.27
CA LEU A 537 15.70 -1.30 28.09
C LEU A 537 15.51 -2.16 26.84
N ALA A 538 16.39 -3.13 26.60
CA ALA A 538 16.24 -4.09 25.51
C ALA A 538 14.91 -4.86 25.62
N ARG A 539 14.48 -5.25 26.82
CA ARG A 539 13.19 -5.93 26.98
C ARG A 539 11.99 -5.02 26.71
N ALA A 540 12.05 -3.77 27.18
CA ALA A 540 10.92 -2.85 27.17
C ALA A 540 10.72 -2.16 25.82
N SER A 541 11.81 -1.82 25.15
CA SER A 541 11.82 -1.02 23.91
C SER A 541 12.66 -1.66 22.80
N GLY A 542 12.99 -2.95 22.93
CA GLY A 542 13.88 -3.62 21.99
C GLY A 542 13.33 -3.75 20.58
N MET A 543 12.01 -3.77 20.38
CA MET A 543 11.45 -3.73 19.03
C MET A 543 11.83 -2.43 18.32
N GLU A 544 11.79 -1.32 19.04
CA GLU A 544 12.02 0.03 18.54
C GLU A 544 13.51 0.37 18.44
N ILE A 545 14.36 -0.11 19.36
CA ILE A 545 15.79 0.26 19.39
C ILE A 545 16.74 -0.86 18.95
N LEU A 546 16.30 -2.11 18.86
CA LEU A 546 17.15 -3.23 18.47
C LEU A 546 16.52 -4.10 17.38
N GLY A 547 15.22 -4.00 17.12
CA GLY A 547 14.49 -4.89 16.21
C GLY A 547 15.07 -4.94 14.80
N TYR A 548 15.09 -6.12 14.20
CA TYR A 548 15.29 -6.26 12.76
C TYR A 548 14.07 -5.72 12.02
N GLU A 549 14.29 -4.96 10.94
CA GLU A 549 13.20 -4.42 10.12
C GLU A 549 12.34 -5.55 9.56
N MET A 550 13.01 -6.57 9.01
CA MET A 550 12.42 -7.81 8.53
C MET A 550 12.70 -8.95 9.52
N GLY A 551 12.95 -10.17 9.04
CA GLY A 551 13.27 -11.30 9.91
C GLY A 551 14.50 -11.05 10.81
N PRO A 552 14.48 -11.53 12.07
CA PRO A 552 13.44 -12.37 12.68
C PRO A 552 12.31 -11.61 13.38
N ASP A 553 12.43 -10.29 13.58
CA ASP A 553 11.49 -9.54 14.44
C ASP A 553 10.30 -8.94 13.71
N TYR A 554 10.46 -8.61 12.43
CA TYR A 554 9.48 -7.93 11.58
C TYR A 554 8.99 -6.61 12.20
N HIS A 555 9.93 -5.71 12.52
CA HIS A 555 9.60 -4.38 13.03
C HIS A 555 8.64 -3.63 12.09
N SER A 556 8.78 -3.79 10.77
CA SER A 556 7.86 -3.19 9.77
C SER A 556 6.39 -3.62 9.96
N LEU A 557 6.17 -4.78 10.59
CA LEU A 557 4.86 -5.35 10.90
C LEU A 557 4.57 -5.34 12.41
N TRP A 558 5.30 -4.51 13.18
CA TRP A 558 5.20 -4.40 14.64
C TRP A 558 5.47 -5.71 15.39
N GLY A 559 6.14 -6.64 14.72
CA GLY A 559 6.28 -8.01 15.14
C GLY A 559 4.95 -8.75 15.31
N SER A 560 3.85 -8.29 14.74
CA SER A 560 2.54 -8.99 14.78
C SER A 560 2.53 -10.23 13.90
N TYR A 561 3.23 -10.15 12.76
CA TYR A 561 3.34 -11.21 11.77
C TYR A 561 4.80 -11.64 11.59
N SER A 562 4.97 -12.83 11.04
CA SER A 562 6.25 -13.32 10.53
C SER A 562 6.02 -13.82 9.11
N LEU A 563 6.76 -13.28 8.16
CA LEU A 563 6.77 -13.76 6.79
C LEU A 563 7.74 -14.94 6.66
N GLU A 564 7.63 -15.69 5.57
CA GLU A 564 8.62 -16.70 5.22
C GLU A 564 9.96 -16.02 4.92
N ILE A 565 11.03 -16.56 5.53
CA ILE A 565 12.40 -16.15 5.28
C ILE A 565 13.00 -17.21 4.35
N PRO A 566 13.25 -16.89 3.07
CA PRO A 566 13.83 -17.86 2.15
C PRO A 566 15.23 -18.27 2.63
N PRO A 567 15.67 -19.52 2.35
CA PRO A 567 16.99 -19.98 2.74
C PRO A 567 18.09 -19.16 2.07
N VAL A 568 19.11 -18.78 2.84
CA VAL A 568 20.26 -18.00 2.36
C VAL A 568 21.23 -18.92 1.62
N GLN A 569 21.00 -19.11 0.32
CA GLN A 569 21.78 -20.01 -0.54
C GLN A 569 22.02 -19.44 -1.95
N VAL A 570 23.10 -19.88 -2.60
CA VAL A 570 23.42 -19.47 -3.98
C VAL A 570 22.38 -20.02 -4.94
N GLY A 571 21.94 -19.20 -5.88
CA GLY A 571 20.92 -19.56 -6.84
C GLY A 571 20.86 -18.60 -8.03
N PRO A 572 19.90 -18.78 -8.93
CA PRO A 572 19.67 -17.85 -10.02
C PRO A 572 19.46 -16.42 -9.49
N PHE A 573 20.27 -15.47 -9.97
CA PHE A 573 20.28 -14.07 -9.52
C PHE A 573 20.65 -13.85 -8.04
N ILE A 574 21.30 -14.81 -7.39
CA ILE A 574 21.84 -14.69 -6.03
C ILE A 574 23.30 -15.15 -6.03
N SER A 575 24.23 -14.22 -5.82
CA SER A 575 25.67 -14.51 -5.88
C SER A 575 26.21 -15.08 -4.56
N ALA A 576 27.39 -15.73 -4.63
CA ALA A 576 28.05 -16.26 -3.43
C ALA A 576 28.46 -15.15 -2.44
N ASP A 577 28.88 -13.98 -2.94
CA ASP A 577 29.21 -12.82 -2.09
C ASP A 577 27.97 -12.29 -1.37
N GLU A 578 26.82 -12.28 -2.04
CA GLU A 578 25.56 -11.85 -1.42
C GLU A 578 25.17 -12.77 -0.27
N VAL A 579 25.25 -14.09 -0.49
CA VAL A 579 25.01 -15.13 0.54
C VAL A 579 25.95 -14.94 1.73
N GLN A 580 27.24 -14.69 1.48
CA GLN A 580 28.21 -14.44 2.53
C GLN A 580 27.86 -13.20 3.36
N ARG A 581 27.45 -12.10 2.72
CA ARG A 581 27.02 -10.86 3.40
C ARG A 581 25.76 -11.06 4.24
N GLN A 582 24.77 -11.77 3.70
CA GLN A 582 23.57 -12.15 4.43
C GLN A 582 23.90 -13.02 5.64
N GLN A 583 24.73 -14.05 5.48
CA GLN A 583 25.13 -14.88 6.62
C GLN A 583 25.85 -14.07 7.71
N ALA A 584 26.77 -13.18 7.33
CA ALA A 584 27.56 -12.35 8.26
C ALA A 584 26.73 -11.37 9.11
N THR A 585 25.51 -11.03 8.68
CA THR A 585 24.64 -10.05 9.35
C THR A 585 23.46 -10.71 10.07
N THR A 586 23.46 -12.04 10.16
CA THR A 586 22.34 -12.83 10.72
C THR A 586 22.15 -12.49 12.18
N ALA A 587 20.89 -12.47 12.63
CA ALA A 587 20.59 -12.23 14.03
C ALA A 587 21.17 -13.32 14.92
N GLU A 588 21.72 -12.94 16.08
CA GLU A 588 22.22 -13.87 17.09
C GLU A 588 21.49 -13.62 18.43
N PRO A 589 20.59 -14.52 18.87
CA PRO A 589 20.05 -15.68 18.14
C PRO A 589 19.06 -15.29 17.02
N ASP A 590 18.97 -16.11 15.97
CA ASP A 590 18.03 -15.92 14.85
C ASP A 590 16.64 -16.46 15.21
N VAL A 591 15.97 -15.75 16.13
CA VAL A 591 14.66 -16.12 16.67
C VAL A 591 13.79 -14.89 16.81
N ARG A 592 12.48 -15.06 16.62
CA ARG A 592 11.52 -13.96 16.71
C ARG A 592 11.56 -13.30 18.09
N TYR A 593 11.52 -11.97 18.09
CA TYR A 593 11.73 -11.14 19.26
C TYR A 593 13.14 -11.32 19.85
N HIS A 594 14.17 -11.33 18.99
CA HIS A 594 15.56 -11.62 19.38
C HIS A 594 16.04 -10.70 20.51
N TYR A 595 15.56 -9.44 20.53
CA TYR A 595 15.87 -8.46 21.56
C TYR A 595 15.48 -8.90 22.98
N ARG A 596 14.54 -9.86 23.12
CA ARG A 596 14.19 -10.48 24.41
C ARG A 596 15.28 -11.44 24.89
N TYR A 597 15.93 -12.14 23.96
CA TYR A 597 17.09 -12.99 24.25
C TYR A 597 18.31 -12.15 24.55
N VAL A 598 18.53 -11.05 23.81
CA VAL A 598 19.54 -10.05 24.16
C VAL A 598 19.30 -9.53 25.59
N ALA A 599 18.07 -9.18 25.95
CA ALA A 599 17.73 -8.76 27.31
C ALA A 599 18.03 -9.85 28.36
N GLY A 600 17.65 -11.10 28.09
CA GLY A 600 17.91 -12.25 28.95
C GLY A 600 19.41 -12.44 29.19
N GLU A 601 20.21 -12.43 28.12
CA GLU A 601 21.65 -12.63 28.20
C GLU A 601 22.35 -11.46 28.92
N LEU A 602 21.87 -10.23 28.75
CA LEU A 602 22.34 -9.09 29.54
C LEU A 602 22.04 -9.28 31.04
N GLY A 603 20.86 -9.80 31.38
CA GLY A 603 20.52 -10.16 32.77
C GLY A 603 21.36 -11.32 33.32
N ASN A 604 21.68 -12.32 32.48
CA ASN A 604 22.55 -13.43 32.83
C ASN A 604 23.99 -12.97 33.08
N ARG A 605 24.55 -12.13 32.20
CA ARG A 605 25.87 -11.51 32.40
C ARG A 605 25.92 -10.60 33.63
N ALA A 606 24.82 -9.92 33.96
CA ALA A 606 24.76 -9.14 35.20
C ALA A 606 25.02 -10.03 36.44
N ALA A 607 24.60 -11.29 36.41
CA ALA A 607 24.81 -12.25 37.50
C ALA A 607 26.30 -12.59 37.72
N ASP A 608 27.14 -12.54 36.68
CA ASP A 608 28.59 -12.81 36.77
C ASP A 608 29.30 -11.83 37.73
N PHE A 609 28.73 -10.64 37.92
CA PHE A 609 29.31 -9.58 38.73
C PHE A 609 28.63 -9.39 40.09
N LEU A 610 27.77 -10.33 40.48
CA LEU A 610 27.04 -10.30 41.74
C LEU A 610 27.47 -11.45 42.66
N PRO A 611 27.56 -11.22 43.99
CA PRO A 611 27.76 -12.31 44.92
C PRO A 611 26.61 -13.32 44.81
N HIS A 612 26.93 -14.60 44.64
CA HIS A 612 25.97 -15.70 44.54
C HIS A 612 24.98 -15.75 45.71
N THR A 613 25.38 -15.30 46.90
CA THR A 613 24.52 -15.24 48.10
C THR A 613 23.60 -14.02 48.16
N SER A 614 23.57 -13.16 47.14
CA SER A 614 22.81 -11.89 47.18
C SER A 614 21.42 -12.02 46.56
N GLN A 615 20.44 -11.26 47.09
CA GLN A 615 19.11 -11.15 46.48
C GLN A 615 19.20 -10.67 45.04
N ALA A 616 20.13 -9.75 44.74
CA ALA A 616 20.34 -9.23 43.40
C ALA A 616 20.69 -10.35 42.39
N TYR A 617 21.54 -11.32 42.77
CA TYR A 617 21.87 -12.47 41.92
C TYR A 617 20.62 -13.28 41.55
N ALA A 618 19.78 -13.61 42.54
CA ALA A 618 18.51 -14.29 42.31
C ALA A 618 17.56 -13.46 41.41
N ALA A 619 17.47 -12.16 41.66
CA ALA A 619 16.53 -11.27 40.97
C ALA A 619 16.90 -11.06 39.50
N VAL A 620 18.18 -10.83 39.18
CA VAL A 620 18.60 -10.65 37.78
C VAL A 620 18.40 -11.92 36.96
N LEU A 621 18.70 -13.10 37.51
CA LEU A 621 18.45 -14.38 36.82
C LEU A 621 16.95 -14.68 36.68
N CYS A 622 16.14 -14.33 37.69
CA CYS A 622 14.68 -14.45 37.60
C CYS A 622 14.12 -13.58 36.48
N LYS A 623 14.57 -12.32 36.38
CA LYS A 623 14.16 -11.40 35.32
C LYS A 623 14.65 -11.86 33.95
N ALA A 624 15.88 -12.34 33.85
CA ALA A 624 16.43 -12.92 32.62
C ALA A 624 15.56 -14.09 32.12
N ALA A 625 15.25 -15.05 33.00
CA ALA A 625 14.37 -16.18 32.70
C ALA A 625 12.97 -15.72 32.28
N ARG A 626 12.42 -14.69 32.96
CA ARG A 626 11.12 -14.10 32.59
C ARG A 626 11.12 -13.51 31.18
N TRP A 627 12.22 -12.89 30.77
CA TRP A 627 12.33 -12.22 29.47
C TRP A 627 12.43 -13.21 28.32
N THR A 628 13.02 -14.39 28.56
CA THR A 628 13.19 -15.49 27.59
C THR A 628 12.22 -16.65 27.78
N ARG A 629 11.06 -16.39 28.39
CA ARG A 629 10.08 -17.43 28.75
C ARG A 629 9.68 -18.30 27.55
N GLY A 630 9.61 -19.61 27.79
CA GLY A 630 9.29 -20.65 26.80
C GLY A 630 10.48 -21.11 25.97
N SER A 631 11.72 -20.75 26.35
CA SER A 631 12.94 -21.10 25.61
C SER A 631 13.95 -21.87 26.46
N ASP A 632 14.96 -22.46 25.81
CA ASP A 632 16.06 -23.13 26.51
C ASP A 632 16.86 -22.18 27.41
N ALA A 633 16.96 -20.90 27.04
CA ALA A 633 17.62 -19.88 27.86
C ALA A 633 16.91 -19.67 29.20
N GLU A 634 15.58 -19.75 29.25
CA GLU A 634 14.84 -19.72 30.53
C GLU A 634 15.28 -20.86 31.46
N ILE A 635 15.40 -22.07 30.90
CA ILE A 635 15.80 -23.28 31.64
C ILE A 635 17.25 -23.14 32.13
N GLU A 636 18.14 -22.64 31.29
CA GLU A 636 19.54 -22.41 31.64
C GLU A 636 19.69 -21.41 32.79
N TYR A 637 19.03 -20.26 32.70
CA TYR A 637 19.11 -19.23 33.73
C TYR A 637 18.49 -19.70 35.06
N TYR A 638 17.40 -20.47 34.99
CA TYR A 638 16.82 -21.10 36.18
C TYR A 638 17.77 -22.13 36.80
N ARG A 639 18.37 -23.02 35.99
CA ARG A 639 19.35 -24.01 36.47
C ARG A 639 20.54 -23.32 37.16
N ARG A 640 21.07 -22.27 36.52
CA ARG A 640 22.16 -21.46 37.07
C ARG A 640 21.79 -20.85 38.44
N TYR A 641 20.55 -20.40 38.62
CA TYR A 641 20.05 -19.93 39.91
C TYR A 641 19.93 -21.08 40.92
N VAL A 642 19.40 -22.24 40.54
CA VAL A 642 19.25 -23.38 41.47
C VAL A 642 20.61 -23.88 41.97
N GLU A 643 21.62 -23.91 41.11
CA GLU A 643 22.97 -24.40 41.45
C GLU A 643 23.74 -23.43 42.36
N ASN A 644 23.56 -22.12 42.18
CA ASN A 644 24.46 -21.11 42.76
C ASN A 644 23.74 -20.05 43.61
N GLY A 645 22.44 -19.86 43.44
CA GLY A 645 21.68 -18.76 44.00
C GLY A 645 21.34 -18.93 45.49
N PRO A 646 20.98 -17.83 46.17
CA PRO A 646 20.51 -17.89 47.54
C PRO A 646 19.04 -18.30 47.59
N PHE A 647 18.63 -18.91 48.69
CA PHE A 647 17.20 -19.05 48.97
C PHE A 647 16.54 -17.67 49.14
N VAL A 648 15.48 -17.41 48.38
CA VAL A 648 14.61 -16.24 48.52
C VAL A 648 13.15 -16.68 48.44
N GLU A 649 12.32 -16.18 49.35
CA GLU A 649 10.93 -16.65 49.53
C GLU A 649 10.07 -16.48 48.26
N TRP A 650 10.29 -15.41 47.50
CA TRP A 650 9.55 -15.11 46.28
C TRP A 650 9.96 -15.97 45.06
N ALA A 651 11.04 -16.75 45.14
CA ALA A 651 11.49 -17.60 44.03
C ALA A 651 10.63 -18.86 43.83
N GLY A 652 9.60 -19.08 44.64
CA GLY A 652 8.66 -20.20 44.45
C GLY A 652 7.98 -20.23 43.07
N ASN A 653 7.83 -19.07 42.43
CA ASN A 653 7.41 -18.92 41.03
C ASN A 653 8.48 -18.17 40.21
N PHE A 654 9.68 -18.75 40.14
CA PHE A 654 10.81 -18.18 39.39
C PHE A 654 10.43 -17.89 37.93
N GLY A 655 10.89 -16.77 37.38
CA GLY A 655 10.48 -16.28 36.05
C GLY A 655 9.12 -15.57 36.01
N MET A 656 8.33 -15.58 37.10
CA MET A 656 7.03 -14.90 37.16
C MET A 656 7.05 -13.74 38.17
N ASN A 657 7.24 -14.05 39.45
CA ASN A 657 7.17 -13.09 40.55
C ASN A 657 8.54 -12.52 40.94
N CYS A 658 9.28 -12.04 39.94
CA CYS A 658 10.63 -11.52 40.14
C CYS A 658 10.62 -10.11 40.74
N GLN A 659 11.20 -9.96 41.92
CA GLN A 659 11.48 -8.66 42.53
C GLN A 659 12.54 -7.88 41.73
N GLU A 660 12.62 -6.56 41.93
CA GLU A 660 13.74 -5.79 41.41
C GLU A 660 15.04 -6.13 42.18
N PRO A 661 16.20 -6.18 41.51
CA PRO A 661 17.48 -6.47 42.15
C PRO A 661 17.95 -5.34 43.08
N ASP A 662 18.31 -5.69 44.31
CA ASP A 662 18.92 -4.77 45.29
C ASP A 662 20.45 -4.72 45.11
N PHE A 663 20.90 -3.92 44.15
CA PHE A 663 22.32 -3.68 43.91
C PHE A 663 23.00 -2.94 45.08
N GLY A 664 22.25 -2.16 45.86
CA GLY A 664 22.79 -1.39 46.98
C GLY A 664 23.30 -2.28 48.10
N SER A 665 22.51 -3.28 48.49
CA SER A 665 22.91 -4.28 49.48
C SER A 665 24.02 -5.21 48.97
N ALA A 666 23.97 -5.59 47.69
CA ALA A 666 25.04 -6.36 47.05
C ALA A 666 26.39 -5.60 47.06
N ASN A 667 26.35 -4.29 46.80
CA ASN A 667 27.53 -3.43 46.81
C ASN A 667 28.16 -3.30 48.19
N LYS A 668 27.35 -3.09 49.24
CA LYS A 668 27.83 -3.06 50.63
C LYS A 668 28.56 -4.36 50.97
N ARG A 669 27.99 -5.51 50.58
CA ARG A 669 28.57 -6.83 50.84
C ARG A 669 29.88 -7.07 50.10
N TYR A 670 29.96 -6.66 48.84
CA TYR A 670 31.19 -6.76 48.05
C TYR A 670 32.32 -5.94 48.69
N LEU A 671 32.04 -4.70 49.09
CA LEU A 671 33.02 -3.84 49.76
C LEU A 671 33.44 -4.43 51.12
N THR A 672 32.52 -5.00 51.91
CA THR A 672 32.88 -5.65 53.18
C THR A 672 33.74 -6.90 52.97
N GLN A 673 33.40 -7.76 52.00
CA GLN A 673 34.20 -8.96 51.70
C GLN A 673 35.59 -8.62 51.18
N TRP A 674 35.70 -7.59 50.32
CA TRP A 674 36.98 -7.09 49.83
C TRP A 674 37.81 -6.46 50.96
N LEU A 675 37.20 -5.66 51.84
CA LEU A 675 37.87 -5.08 53.00
C LEU A 675 38.30 -6.15 54.00
N ASP A 676 37.50 -7.18 54.24
CA ASP A 676 37.81 -8.25 55.18
C ASP A 676 38.89 -9.20 54.63
N GLY A 677 38.89 -9.49 53.33
CA GLY A 677 39.97 -10.21 52.65
C GLY A 677 41.28 -9.42 52.60
N SER A 678 41.21 -8.11 52.38
CA SER A 678 42.39 -7.22 52.43
C SER A 678 42.92 -7.11 53.87
N ARG A 679 42.02 -7.02 54.86
CA ARG A 679 42.38 -7.02 56.28
C ARG A 679 43.01 -8.33 56.72
N SER A 680 42.50 -9.48 56.30
CA SER A 680 43.07 -10.78 56.66
C SER A 680 44.45 -10.99 56.02
N ALA A 681 44.65 -10.58 54.77
CA ALA A 681 45.95 -10.58 54.09
C ALA A 681 46.95 -9.59 54.73
N LEU A 682 46.52 -8.37 55.06
CA LEU A 682 47.32 -7.40 55.83
C LEU A 682 47.63 -7.89 57.25
N MET A 683 46.70 -8.64 57.87
CA MET A 683 46.90 -9.25 59.18
C MET A 683 47.91 -10.40 59.18
N GLN A 684 48.15 -11.06 58.04
CA GLN A 684 49.22 -12.06 57.89
C GLN A 684 50.61 -11.40 57.77
N HIS A 685 50.69 -10.13 57.37
CA HIS A 685 51.93 -9.36 57.25
C HIS A 685 51.99 -8.13 58.18
N LYS A 686 51.42 -8.24 59.40
CA LYS A 686 51.28 -7.12 60.37
C LYS A 686 52.56 -6.30 60.57
N LEU A 687 53.73 -6.94 60.67
CA LEU A 687 55.01 -6.27 60.90
C LEU A 687 55.51 -5.52 59.66
N ALA A 688 55.33 -6.08 58.45
CA ALA A 688 55.73 -5.43 57.21
C ALA A 688 54.78 -4.28 56.83
N ALA A 689 53.47 -4.46 57.06
CA ALA A 689 52.48 -3.41 56.84
C ALA A 689 52.63 -2.24 57.83
N ALA A 690 52.90 -2.51 59.11
CA ALA A 690 53.21 -1.49 60.10
C ALA A 690 54.54 -0.77 59.80
N GLY A 691 55.56 -1.50 59.35
CA GLY A 691 56.83 -0.93 58.91
C GLY A 691 56.67 -0.03 57.67
N GLY A 692 55.93 -0.48 56.65
CA GLY A 692 55.66 0.30 55.43
C GLY A 692 54.82 1.55 55.70
N ALA A 693 53.77 1.45 56.52
CA ALA A 693 52.98 2.61 56.95
C ALA A 693 53.81 3.60 57.77
N GLY A 694 54.71 3.10 58.63
CA GLY A 694 55.65 3.91 59.39
C GLY A 694 56.63 4.68 58.49
N VAL A 695 57.17 4.05 57.45
CA VAL A 695 58.05 4.70 56.46
C VAL A 695 57.30 5.74 55.63
N LEU A 696 56.06 5.46 55.21
CA LEU A 696 55.24 6.42 54.47
C LEU A 696 54.84 7.64 55.33
N LEU A 697 54.46 7.41 56.59
CA LEU A 697 54.14 8.49 57.53
C LEU A 697 55.38 9.29 57.91
N ALA A 698 56.54 8.64 58.10
CA ALA A 698 57.81 9.32 58.34
C ALA A 698 58.26 10.13 57.11
N GLY A 699 58.09 9.58 55.91
CA GLY A 699 58.36 10.27 54.64
C GLY A 699 57.44 11.48 54.43
N ALA A 700 56.14 11.33 54.68
CA ALA A 700 55.17 12.42 54.64
C ALA A 700 55.45 13.49 55.71
N TYR A 701 55.82 13.09 56.92
CA TYR A 701 56.21 13.99 58.00
C TYR A 701 57.51 14.74 57.69
N LEU A 702 58.51 14.07 57.10
CA LEU A 702 59.77 14.70 56.66
C LEU A 702 59.55 15.67 55.49
N LEU A 703 58.68 15.33 54.54
CA LEU A 703 58.27 16.24 53.46
C LEU A 703 57.50 17.45 53.99
N TRP A 704 56.60 17.25 54.95
CA TRP A 704 55.86 18.32 55.62
C TRP A 704 56.77 19.22 56.46
N ARG A 705 57.74 18.64 57.17
CA ARG A 705 58.74 19.39 57.96
C ARG A 705 59.69 20.18 57.05
N ARG A 706 60.15 19.59 55.94
CA ARG A 706 60.96 20.31 54.92
C ARG A 706 60.21 21.49 54.31
N ARG A 707 58.90 21.39 54.13
CA ARG A 707 58.05 22.50 53.65
C ARG A 707 57.78 23.60 54.69
N ARG A 708 58.05 23.37 55.98
CA ARG A 708 57.91 24.39 57.05
C ARG A 708 59.21 25.10 57.40
N THR A 709 60.35 24.56 56.97
CA THR A 709 61.69 25.15 57.15
C THR A 709 62.28 25.70 55.85
N ALA A 710 61.45 25.91 54.83
CA ALA A 710 61.77 26.58 53.58
C ALA A 710 61.04 27.91 53.49
#